data_AF-A0A2V6MCZ2-F1
#
_entry.id   AF-A0A2V6MCZ2-F1
#
_cell.length_a   1.000
_cell.length_b   1.000
_cell.length_c   1.000
_cell.angle_alpha   90.00
_cell.angle_beta   90.00
_cell.angle_gamma   90.00
#
_symmetry.space_group_name_H-M   'P 1'
#
loop_
_entity.id
_entity.type
_entity.pdbx_description
1 polymer ?
#
loop_
_entity_poly.entity_id
_entity_poly.type
_entity_poly.pdbx_seq_one_letter_code
_entity_poly.pdbx_strand_id
1 'polypeptide(L)'
;LLINGQIAAAAHEERFTRKKHDSSFPINAVRYVLQEAGVDYKDLTAVAFYDKPFLKFERLLETYHGFSPRGLVSFQSAIPVWIKEKLFMRRLLKEELGTLGDGKVPIYYPEHHLSHAASAFYPSPFEEAAIVTIDGVGEWATTTIGYGQGNKITLLKELHFPHSVGLLYSAFTYYTGFEVNSGEYKLMGLAPYGNPESPRLNDFVRKIKTDLVDIREDGSILLNMDYFSYATGLRMVFDDKWEQLFGVPRRRAESQISQVYMDMALAIQRVTEEIVMRLCQTAMELTKSKYLVLAGGVALNCVANGKVLRSGMFEDIWIQPAAGDAGGALGAAYAVWYIREGNRRVLNCSPDAMHGAYLGPSFSEREIERILSRYGAVSSYYDSFDELAKLVATRLAEGKVIGWFQGRMEYGPRALGNRSILGDPRNPEMQKKLNLKIKYREGFRPFAPSVLEEDIETYFELDRPSPYMLLVAPVRAEKRIPAPSDYHEKGLYERLYFLRSDIPSITHIDYSARIQSVSKDVNPRYWQLIREFKTLTGYGVVVNTSFNLSTEPIVCTPQEAYHTFMQSEMDLLVLGNFVLQKDEQPVGFRAWTDEGASGPDPDSPYADPRTGDPLIVTATGALNPATGTRYEVEDGIPRLFLPTEDKELDGANVTDIVRKFYEKTPFPNYDNVDSVRALLQKAGHGLFARLLNEQIPFDARVVDIGCGTGQLTNFLAIAHRSVLGTDMCGNSLALAQQFAIKHGIDRAAFAQMNLFRPGLRDGFFDFVISNGVLHHTNDPRRAFARISRLAKPGGYVLVGLYHAYSRQLHYARRALFRLTGITSRVLDPHFGRVAAEGKREAWVQDQYCHPHESCHTFDEVFNWLEENNLEFVNAIPKAAGSQLCSLSSGYREGGFFIVIGRRR
;
A
#
# COMPACT_ATOMS: atom_id res chain seq x y z
N LEU A 1 -17.49 -16.51 -10.98
CA LEU A 1 -18.51 -17.56 -11.13
C LEU A 1 -19.42 -17.19 -12.29
N LEU A 2 -19.71 -18.15 -13.16
CA LEU A 2 -20.69 -17.99 -14.24
C LEU A 2 -21.93 -18.83 -13.93
N ILE A 3 -23.11 -18.29 -14.19
CA ILE A 3 -24.39 -19.01 -14.13
C ILE A 3 -25.10 -18.75 -15.45
N ASN A 4 -25.37 -19.82 -16.21
CA ASN A 4 -26.02 -19.74 -17.52
C ASN A 4 -25.34 -18.75 -18.49
N GLY A 5 -24.00 -18.68 -18.45
CA GLY A 5 -23.19 -17.77 -19.27
C GLY A 5 -23.13 -16.31 -18.78
N GLN A 6 -23.85 -15.95 -17.72
CA GLN A 6 -23.81 -14.61 -17.12
C GLN A 6 -22.88 -14.57 -15.91
N ILE A 7 -22.26 -13.42 -15.65
CA ILE A 7 -21.35 -13.24 -14.52
C ILE A 7 -22.16 -12.97 -13.25
N ALA A 8 -22.21 -13.95 -12.35
CA ALA A 8 -22.89 -13.76 -11.06
C ALA A 8 -22.03 -12.94 -10.08
N ALA A 9 -20.75 -13.31 -9.97
CA ALA A 9 -19.80 -12.70 -9.04
C ALA A 9 -18.35 -12.93 -9.46
N ALA A 10 -17.48 -11.99 -9.14
CA ALA A 10 -16.03 -12.07 -9.33
C ALA A 10 -15.31 -11.17 -8.31
N ALA A 11 -14.23 -11.66 -7.70
CA ALA A 11 -13.47 -10.90 -6.71
C ALA A 11 -11.99 -11.32 -6.73
N HIS A 12 -11.11 -10.43 -6.24
CA HIS A 12 -9.69 -10.76 -6.05
C HIS A 12 -9.46 -11.22 -4.59
N GLU A 13 -8.57 -12.18 -4.39
CA GLU A 13 -8.21 -12.67 -3.06
C GLU A 13 -7.65 -11.56 -2.16
N GLU A 14 -6.84 -10.66 -2.73
CA GLU A 14 -6.27 -9.51 -2.00
C GLU A 14 -7.31 -8.61 -1.32
N ARG A 15 -8.56 -8.60 -1.80
CA ARG A 15 -9.65 -7.82 -1.17
C ARG A 15 -10.01 -8.37 0.21
N PHE A 16 -9.89 -9.68 0.40
CA PHE A 16 -10.24 -10.36 1.64
C PHE A 16 -9.02 -10.52 2.57
N THR A 17 -7.85 -10.82 2.02
CA THR A 17 -6.64 -11.06 2.83
C THR A 17 -5.93 -9.79 3.25
N ARG A 18 -6.26 -8.66 2.61
CA ARG A 18 -5.58 -7.36 2.76
C ARG A 18 -4.10 -7.38 2.36
N LYS A 19 -3.64 -8.46 1.72
CA LYS A 19 -2.28 -8.58 1.16
C LYS A 19 -2.33 -8.21 -0.31
N LYS A 20 -1.70 -7.09 -0.66
CA LYS A 20 -1.65 -6.62 -2.05
C LYS A 20 -0.87 -7.62 -2.92
N HIS A 21 -1.43 -7.96 -4.08
CA HIS A 21 -0.89 -8.98 -4.99
C HIS A 21 -0.76 -10.36 -4.34
N ASP A 22 -1.73 -10.76 -3.50
CA ASP A 22 -1.73 -12.07 -2.84
C ASP A 22 -1.62 -13.20 -3.86
N SER A 23 -0.54 -13.99 -3.75
CA SER A 23 -0.24 -15.12 -4.64
C SER A 23 -0.78 -16.46 -4.11
N SER A 24 -1.49 -16.46 -2.99
CA SER A 24 -2.09 -17.67 -2.42
C SER A 24 -3.29 -18.17 -3.23
N PHE A 25 -3.72 -19.40 -2.94
CA PHE A 25 -4.93 -19.96 -3.56
C PHE A 25 -6.15 -19.10 -3.17
N PRO A 26 -7.03 -18.71 -4.13
CA PRO A 26 -8.06 -17.70 -3.89
C PRO A 26 -9.29 -18.26 -3.13
N ILE A 27 -9.08 -18.82 -1.95
CA ILE A 27 -10.12 -19.53 -1.20
C ILE A 27 -11.23 -18.59 -0.73
N ASN A 28 -10.91 -17.37 -0.31
CA ASN A 28 -11.91 -16.42 0.19
C ASN A 28 -12.74 -15.86 -0.97
N ALA A 29 -12.11 -15.57 -2.11
CA ALA A 29 -12.82 -15.17 -3.32
C ALA A 29 -13.73 -16.30 -3.83
N VAL A 30 -13.29 -17.57 -3.79
CA VAL A 30 -14.14 -18.70 -4.17
C VAL A 30 -15.33 -18.86 -3.22
N ARG A 31 -15.13 -18.79 -1.91
CA ARG A 31 -16.23 -18.81 -0.93
C ARG A 31 -17.23 -17.69 -1.16
N TYR A 32 -16.72 -16.48 -1.40
CA TYR A 32 -17.55 -15.32 -1.71
C TYR A 32 -18.43 -15.56 -2.93
N VAL A 33 -17.87 -15.96 -4.07
CA VAL A 33 -18.66 -16.10 -5.30
C VAL A 33 -19.72 -17.20 -5.21
N LEU A 34 -19.46 -18.26 -4.44
CA LEU A 34 -20.42 -19.33 -4.16
C LEU A 34 -21.55 -18.83 -3.25
N GLN A 35 -21.19 -18.14 -2.17
CA GLN A 35 -22.15 -17.57 -1.22
C GLN A 35 -23.05 -16.52 -1.88
N GLU A 36 -22.47 -15.61 -2.68
CA GLU A 36 -23.21 -14.56 -3.41
C GLU A 36 -24.24 -15.17 -4.37
N ALA A 37 -23.90 -16.29 -4.99
CA ALA A 37 -24.80 -17.01 -5.88
C ALA A 37 -25.80 -17.93 -5.17
N GLY A 38 -25.60 -18.21 -3.87
CA GLY A 38 -26.38 -19.22 -3.15
C GLY A 38 -26.19 -20.64 -3.69
N VAL A 39 -24.98 -20.97 -4.16
CA VAL A 39 -24.65 -22.25 -4.80
C VAL A 39 -23.65 -23.02 -3.95
N ASP A 40 -23.93 -24.31 -3.67
CA ASP A 40 -22.97 -25.17 -2.98
C ASP A 40 -21.89 -25.67 -3.95
N TYR A 41 -20.72 -26.04 -3.42
CA TYR A 41 -19.63 -26.59 -4.24
C TYR A 41 -20.06 -27.81 -5.09
N LYS A 42 -20.92 -28.67 -4.54
CA LYS A 42 -21.44 -29.88 -5.22
C LYS A 42 -22.31 -29.59 -6.44
N ASP A 43 -22.89 -28.39 -6.50
CA ASP A 43 -23.81 -27.96 -7.56
C ASP A 43 -23.05 -27.36 -8.76
N LEU A 44 -21.73 -27.15 -8.62
CA LEU A 44 -20.89 -26.70 -9.72
C LEU A 44 -20.80 -27.78 -10.81
N THR A 45 -21.09 -27.37 -12.03
CA THR A 45 -20.94 -28.23 -13.22
C THR A 45 -19.46 -28.44 -13.59
N ALA A 46 -18.62 -27.44 -13.34
CA ALA A 46 -17.19 -27.48 -13.65
C ALA A 46 -16.40 -26.42 -12.85
N VAL A 47 -15.12 -26.70 -12.63
CA VAL A 47 -14.11 -25.73 -12.19
C VAL A 47 -13.07 -25.56 -13.29
N ALA A 48 -12.64 -24.33 -13.57
CA ALA A 48 -11.62 -24.04 -14.56
C ALA A 48 -10.42 -23.34 -13.90
N PHE A 49 -9.21 -23.77 -14.24
CA PHE A 49 -7.96 -23.16 -13.80
C PHE A 49 -7.16 -22.72 -15.02
N TYR A 50 -6.83 -21.42 -15.10
CA TYR A 50 -6.40 -20.72 -16.32
C TYR A 50 -4.96 -21.01 -16.79
N ASP A 51 -4.26 -21.98 -16.20
CA ASP A 51 -2.85 -22.30 -16.49
C ASP A 51 -2.68 -23.83 -16.60
N LYS A 52 -2.02 -24.31 -17.65
CA LYS A 52 -1.64 -25.72 -17.82
C LYS A 52 -0.30 -26.02 -17.12
N PRO A 53 -0.30 -26.76 -15.99
CA PRO A 53 0.91 -26.91 -15.16
C PRO A 53 2.09 -27.57 -15.85
N PHE A 54 1.83 -28.52 -16.77
CA PHE A 54 2.88 -29.27 -17.47
C PHE A 54 3.60 -28.44 -18.54
N LEU A 55 2.88 -27.63 -19.34
CA LEU A 55 3.49 -26.76 -20.35
C LEU A 55 4.37 -25.69 -19.70
N LYS A 56 3.95 -25.17 -18.56
CA LYS A 56 4.74 -24.20 -17.79
C LYS A 56 6.02 -24.81 -17.20
N PHE A 57 5.96 -26.09 -16.81
CA PHE A 57 7.13 -26.83 -16.33
C PHE A 57 8.11 -27.14 -17.48
N GLU A 58 7.59 -27.56 -18.63
CA GLU A 58 8.35 -27.75 -19.87
C GLU A 58 9.09 -26.47 -20.27
N ARG A 59 8.42 -25.31 -20.27
CA ARG A 59 9.08 -24.02 -20.54
C ARG A 59 10.29 -23.77 -19.68
N LEU A 60 10.21 -24.04 -18.39
CA LEU A 60 11.34 -23.80 -17.50
C LEU A 60 12.51 -24.71 -17.84
N LEU A 61 12.25 -25.99 -18.07
CA LEU A 61 13.28 -26.95 -18.49
C LEU A 61 13.97 -26.51 -19.77
N GLU A 62 13.20 -26.16 -20.80
CA GLU A 62 13.72 -25.72 -22.07
C GLU A 62 14.42 -24.36 -21.99
N THR A 63 13.91 -23.43 -21.18
CA THR A 63 14.58 -22.15 -20.92
C THR A 63 15.95 -22.38 -20.29
N TYR A 64 16.03 -23.21 -19.25
CA TYR A 64 17.30 -23.48 -18.59
C TYR A 64 18.30 -24.20 -19.51
N HIS A 65 17.81 -25.08 -20.39
CA HIS A 65 18.63 -25.70 -21.41
C HIS A 65 19.10 -24.70 -22.49
N GLY A 66 18.18 -23.88 -23.01
CA GLY A 66 18.43 -22.91 -24.08
C GLY A 66 19.42 -21.80 -23.69
N PHE A 67 19.54 -21.50 -22.39
CA PHE A 67 20.52 -20.53 -21.86
C PHE A 67 21.71 -21.19 -21.14
N SER A 68 22.03 -22.43 -21.48
CA SER A 68 23.24 -23.12 -20.99
C SER A 68 24.53 -22.35 -21.38
N PRO A 69 25.53 -22.21 -20.49
CA PRO A 69 25.69 -22.89 -19.19
C PRO A 69 25.05 -22.17 -17.99
N ARG A 70 24.64 -20.90 -18.11
CA ARG A 70 24.08 -20.13 -16.98
C ARG A 70 22.73 -20.68 -16.52
N GLY A 71 21.90 -21.13 -17.46
CA GLY A 71 20.60 -21.75 -17.16
C GLY A 71 20.71 -23.01 -16.30
N LEU A 72 21.79 -23.79 -16.42
CA LEU A 72 22.02 -25.02 -15.63
C LEU A 72 22.26 -24.75 -14.15
N VAL A 73 22.94 -23.65 -13.79
CA VAL A 73 23.17 -23.26 -12.40
C VAL A 73 21.84 -22.87 -11.73
N SER A 74 21.04 -22.07 -12.43
CA SER A 74 19.72 -21.64 -11.96
C SER A 74 18.75 -22.81 -11.84
N PHE A 75 18.79 -23.74 -12.80
CA PHE A 75 18.04 -24.99 -12.78
C PHE A 75 18.28 -25.79 -11.50
N GLN A 76 19.55 -26.04 -11.14
CA GLN A 76 19.90 -26.80 -9.92
C GLN A 76 19.34 -26.17 -8.64
N SER A 77 19.25 -24.85 -8.58
CA SER A 77 18.70 -24.12 -7.42
C SER A 77 17.16 -24.06 -7.39
N ALA A 78 16.50 -24.04 -8.55
CA ALA A 78 15.06 -23.81 -8.66
C ALA A 78 14.21 -25.10 -8.71
N ILE A 79 14.77 -26.19 -9.24
CA ILE A 79 14.07 -27.49 -9.38
C ILE A 79 13.44 -28.00 -8.08
N PRO A 80 14.14 -28.05 -6.92
CA PRO A 80 13.60 -28.72 -5.74
C PRO A 80 12.32 -28.05 -5.23
N VAL A 81 12.23 -26.73 -5.37
CA VAL A 81 11.04 -25.93 -5.04
C VAL A 81 9.94 -26.18 -6.06
N TRP A 82 10.25 -26.15 -7.35
CA TRP A 82 9.28 -26.34 -8.43
C TRP A 82 8.66 -27.74 -8.47
N ILE A 83 9.47 -28.78 -8.27
CA ILE A 83 8.98 -30.17 -8.17
C ILE A 83 8.01 -30.32 -7.00
N LYS A 84 8.25 -29.61 -5.88
CA LYS A 84 7.42 -29.71 -4.68
C LYS A 84 6.11 -28.90 -4.78
N GLU A 85 6.08 -27.80 -5.53
CA GLU A 85 4.90 -26.91 -5.60
C GLU A 85 4.04 -27.13 -6.85
N LYS A 86 4.64 -27.23 -8.05
CA LYS A 86 3.91 -27.18 -9.34
C LYS A 86 3.46 -28.55 -9.85
N LEU A 87 4.27 -29.60 -9.63
CA LEU A 87 3.90 -30.99 -9.92
C LEU A 87 2.74 -31.49 -9.04
N PHE A 88 2.51 -30.83 -7.89
CA PHE A 88 1.40 -31.09 -6.98
C PHE A 88 0.21 -30.13 -7.17
N MET A 89 0.17 -29.27 -8.18
CA MET A 89 -0.92 -28.31 -8.35
C MET A 89 -2.30 -28.98 -8.43
N ARG A 90 -2.42 -30.12 -9.12
CA ARG A 90 -3.67 -30.90 -9.15
C ARG A 90 -4.06 -31.43 -7.77
N ARG A 91 -3.07 -31.76 -6.92
CA ARG A 91 -3.29 -32.19 -5.54
C ARG A 91 -3.72 -31.01 -4.68
N LEU A 92 -3.02 -29.88 -4.77
CA LEU A 92 -3.37 -28.62 -4.09
C LEU A 92 -4.80 -28.19 -4.43
N LEU A 93 -5.15 -28.12 -5.72
CA LEU A 93 -6.51 -27.79 -6.16
C LEU A 93 -7.55 -28.73 -5.57
N LYS A 94 -7.28 -30.04 -5.53
CA LYS A 94 -8.20 -31.02 -4.93
C LYS A 94 -8.33 -30.84 -3.41
N GLU A 95 -7.23 -30.60 -2.71
CA GLU A 95 -7.22 -30.39 -1.26
C GLU A 95 -7.96 -29.10 -0.90
N GLU A 96 -7.63 -27.98 -1.53
CA GLU A 96 -8.25 -26.67 -1.28
C GLU A 96 -9.74 -26.65 -1.68
N LEU A 97 -10.10 -27.14 -2.87
CA LEU A 97 -11.49 -27.23 -3.30
C LEU A 97 -12.29 -28.22 -2.44
N GLY A 98 -11.65 -29.28 -1.95
CA GLY A 98 -12.27 -30.22 -1.00
C GLY A 98 -12.67 -29.57 0.32
N THR A 99 -12.05 -28.46 0.72
CA THR A 99 -12.47 -27.69 1.90
C THR A 99 -13.78 -26.93 1.72
N LEU A 100 -14.27 -26.80 0.48
CA LEU A 100 -15.51 -26.08 0.15
C LEU A 100 -16.75 -26.97 0.24
N GLY A 101 -16.59 -28.30 0.28
CA GLY A 101 -17.67 -29.25 0.42
C GLY A 101 -17.41 -30.57 -0.32
N ASP A 102 -18.28 -31.55 -0.09
CA ASP A 102 -18.22 -32.85 -0.75
C ASP A 102 -18.74 -32.76 -2.19
N GLY A 103 -18.02 -33.32 -3.15
CA GLY A 103 -18.46 -33.35 -4.56
C GLY A 103 -17.35 -33.74 -5.53
N LYS A 104 -17.72 -34.41 -6.63
CA LYS A 104 -16.79 -34.74 -7.73
C LYS A 104 -16.98 -33.78 -8.90
N VAL A 105 -16.60 -32.52 -8.71
CA VAL A 105 -16.67 -31.50 -9.76
C VAL A 105 -15.48 -31.67 -10.74
N PRO A 106 -15.71 -31.74 -12.06
CA PRO A 106 -14.62 -31.83 -13.03
C PRO A 106 -13.79 -30.54 -13.06
N ILE A 107 -12.46 -30.69 -13.17
CA ILE A 107 -11.51 -29.57 -13.24
C ILE A 107 -10.90 -29.52 -14.64
N TYR A 108 -11.01 -28.37 -15.31
CA TYR A 108 -10.47 -28.09 -16.63
C TYR A 108 -9.32 -27.08 -16.58
N TYR A 109 -8.43 -27.18 -17.56
CA TYR A 109 -7.21 -26.36 -17.65
C TYR A 109 -7.10 -25.71 -19.03
N PRO A 110 -7.92 -24.69 -19.35
CA PRO A 110 -7.73 -23.89 -20.56
C PRO A 110 -6.37 -23.18 -20.54
N GLU A 111 -5.86 -22.84 -21.71
CA GLU A 111 -4.58 -22.11 -21.84
C GLU A 111 -4.68 -20.68 -21.32
N HIS A 112 -3.58 -20.12 -20.82
CA HIS A 112 -3.53 -18.78 -20.23
C HIS A 112 -3.98 -17.70 -21.22
N HIS A 113 -3.42 -17.71 -22.43
CA HIS A 113 -3.76 -16.72 -23.46
C HIS A 113 -5.17 -16.89 -24.03
N LEU A 114 -5.65 -18.14 -24.12
CA LEU A 114 -7.05 -18.40 -24.45
C LEU A 114 -7.99 -17.87 -23.36
N SER A 115 -7.61 -18.01 -22.09
CA SER A 115 -8.38 -17.47 -20.97
C SER A 115 -8.43 -15.95 -21.04
N HIS A 116 -7.32 -15.26 -21.30
CA HIS A 116 -7.33 -13.82 -21.55
C HIS A 116 -8.22 -13.43 -22.74
N ALA A 117 -8.06 -14.10 -23.88
CA ALA A 117 -8.89 -13.87 -25.06
C ALA A 117 -10.39 -14.02 -24.75
N ALA A 118 -10.76 -15.11 -24.07
CA ALA A 118 -12.14 -15.40 -23.65
C ALA A 118 -12.67 -14.34 -22.67
N SER A 119 -11.85 -13.90 -21.71
CA SER A 119 -12.24 -12.87 -20.76
C SER A 119 -12.56 -11.54 -21.44
N ALA A 120 -12.01 -11.25 -22.61
CA ALA A 120 -12.32 -10.02 -23.33
C ALA A 120 -13.43 -10.20 -24.38
N PHE A 121 -13.36 -11.25 -25.19
CA PHE A 121 -14.31 -11.45 -26.27
C PHE A 121 -15.73 -11.70 -25.78
N TYR A 122 -15.93 -12.64 -24.85
CA TYR A 122 -17.28 -13.06 -24.46
C TYR A 122 -18.12 -11.98 -23.76
N PRO A 123 -17.59 -11.16 -22.84
CA PRO A 123 -18.35 -10.06 -22.24
C PRO A 123 -18.38 -8.79 -23.09
N SER A 124 -17.63 -8.71 -24.19
CA SER A 124 -17.74 -7.58 -25.13
C SER A 124 -19.11 -7.55 -25.82
N PRO A 125 -19.58 -6.39 -26.30
CA PRO A 125 -20.84 -6.29 -27.04
C PRO A 125 -20.73 -6.81 -28.48
N PHE A 126 -19.55 -7.26 -28.93
CA PHE A 126 -19.30 -7.60 -30.32
C PHE A 126 -19.59 -9.07 -30.63
N GLU A 127 -20.33 -9.32 -31.71
CA GLU A 127 -20.58 -10.67 -32.25
C GLU A 127 -19.31 -11.31 -32.81
N GLU A 128 -18.50 -10.50 -33.49
CA GLU A 128 -17.19 -10.85 -34.00
C GLU A 128 -16.19 -9.74 -33.68
N ALA A 129 -14.94 -10.12 -33.37
CA ALA A 129 -13.88 -9.17 -33.06
C ALA A 129 -12.49 -9.77 -33.34
N ALA A 130 -11.56 -8.90 -33.74
CA ALA A 130 -10.14 -9.18 -33.60
C ALA A 130 -9.80 -9.28 -32.10
N ILE A 131 -8.93 -10.22 -31.73
CA ILE A 131 -8.50 -10.41 -30.35
C ILE A 131 -7.00 -10.18 -30.29
N VAL A 132 -6.55 -9.34 -29.36
CA VAL A 132 -5.12 -9.15 -29.06
C VAL A 132 -4.90 -9.29 -27.56
N THR A 133 -4.12 -10.31 -27.18
CA THR A 133 -3.67 -10.54 -25.80
C THR A 133 -2.18 -10.22 -25.71
N ILE A 134 -1.78 -9.30 -24.82
CA ILE A 134 -0.37 -8.92 -24.62
C ILE A 134 -0.03 -8.97 -23.13
N ASP A 135 0.89 -9.84 -22.75
CA ASP A 135 1.18 -10.13 -21.35
C ASP A 135 2.69 -10.25 -21.06
N GLY A 136 3.03 -10.41 -19.77
CA GLY A 136 4.38 -10.75 -19.34
C GLY A 136 4.79 -12.13 -19.86
N VAL A 137 4.21 -13.19 -19.29
CA VAL A 137 4.45 -14.60 -19.67
C VAL A 137 3.26 -15.48 -19.26
N GLY A 138 2.66 -16.20 -20.20
CA GLY A 138 1.73 -17.30 -19.94
C GLY A 138 2.44 -18.63 -19.68
N GLU A 139 1.97 -19.71 -20.30
CA GLU A 139 2.73 -20.98 -20.34
C GLU A 139 3.98 -20.83 -21.20
N TRP A 140 3.80 -20.34 -22.43
CA TRP A 140 4.83 -20.02 -23.42
C TRP A 140 4.54 -18.69 -24.12
N ALA A 141 3.29 -18.48 -24.50
CA ALA A 141 2.86 -17.27 -25.16
C ALA A 141 3.09 -16.03 -24.29
N THR A 142 3.46 -14.94 -24.95
CA THR A 142 3.64 -13.59 -24.39
C THR A 142 2.78 -12.58 -25.14
N THR A 143 2.41 -12.90 -26.39
CA THR A 143 1.41 -12.17 -27.17
C THR A 143 0.66 -13.14 -28.06
N THR A 144 -0.65 -12.96 -28.20
CA THR A 144 -1.51 -13.77 -29.08
C THR A 144 -2.43 -12.87 -29.87
N ILE A 145 -2.54 -13.12 -31.18
CA ILE A 145 -3.57 -12.56 -32.06
C ILE A 145 -4.57 -13.67 -32.36
N GLY A 146 -5.85 -13.39 -32.19
CA GLY A 146 -6.93 -14.33 -32.45
C GLY A 146 -8.13 -13.67 -33.11
N TYR A 147 -9.12 -14.50 -33.43
CA TYR A 147 -10.40 -14.10 -33.99
C TYR A 147 -11.53 -14.74 -33.20
N GLY A 148 -12.43 -13.91 -32.67
CA GLY A 148 -13.66 -14.34 -32.02
C GLY A 148 -14.83 -14.20 -32.95
N GLN A 149 -15.66 -15.24 -33.08
CA GLN A 149 -16.93 -15.17 -33.82
C GLN A 149 -17.97 -16.07 -33.16
N GLY A 150 -19.10 -15.48 -32.76
CA GLY A 150 -20.16 -16.18 -32.04
C GLY A 150 -19.64 -16.76 -30.71
N ASN A 151 -19.68 -18.09 -30.56
CA ASN A 151 -19.15 -18.78 -29.38
C ASN A 151 -17.72 -19.32 -29.55
N LYS A 152 -17.06 -19.11 -30.70
CA LYS A 152 -15.74 -19.66 -31.00
C LYS A 152 -14.65 -18.60 -30.89
N ILE A 153 -13.45 -19.04 -30.49
CA ILE A 153 -12.21 -18.28 -30.54
C ILE A 153 -11.18 -19.11 -31.29
N THR A 154 -10.53 -18.50 -32.28
CA THR A 154 -9.44 -19.12 -33.06
C THR A 154 -8.17 -18.31 -32.84
N LEU A 155 -7.11 -18.94 -32.32
CA LEU A 155 -5.80 -18.29 -32.18
C LEU A 155 -5.07 -18.39 -33.53
N LEU A 156 -4.55 -17.27 -34.03
CA LEU A 156 -3.99 -17.15 -35.38
C LEU A 156 -2.46 -17.01 -35.36
N LYS A 157 -1.92 -16.24 -34.41
CA LYS A 157 -0.49 -15.98 -34.26
C LYS A 157 -0.12 -15.86 -32.79
N GLU A 158 1.09 -16.26 -32.46
CA GLU A 158 1.65 -16.12 -31.11
C GLU A 158 3.11 -15.69 -31.16
N LEU A 159 3.51 -14.91 -30.16
CA LEU A 159 4.89 -14.72 -29.75
C LEU A 159 5.14 -15.52 -28.48
N HIS A 160 6.31 -16.14 -28.38
CA HIS A 160 6.68 -16.96 -27.24
C HIS A 160 7.82 -16.34 -26.43
N PHE A 161 7.88 -16.73 -25.15
CA PHE A 161 8.97 -16.44 -24.25
C PHE A 161 10.31 -16.91 -24.87
N PRO A 162 11.40 -16.14 -24.77
CA PRO A 162 11.64 -15.01 -23.86
C PRO A 162 11.23 -13.63 -24.38
N HIS A 163 10.66 -13.54 -25.58
CA HIS A 163 10.36 -12.26 -26.23
C HIS A 163 8.98 -11.74 -25.78
N SER A 164 8.96 -10.68 -24.98
CA SER A 164 7.73 -10.15 -24.38
C SER A 164 7.77 -8.63 -24.28
N VAL A 165 6.70 -7.99 -24.76
CA VAL A 165 6.50 -6.55 -24.61
C VAL A 165 6.32 -6.19 -23.13
N GLY A 166 5.61 -7.04 -22.37
CA GLY A 166 5.44 -6.88 -20.94
C GLY A 166 6.77 -6.92 -20.20
N LEU A 167 7.62 -7.92 -20.48
CA LEU A 167 8.94 -8.04 -19.83
C LEU A 167 9.90 -6.92 -20.23
N LEU A 168 9.83 -6.45 -21.48
CA LEU A 168 10.57 -5.26 -21.92
C LEU A 168 10.18 -4.04 -21.09
N TYR A 169 8.87 -3.80 -20.89
CA TYR A 169 8.38 -2.68 -20.08
C TYR A 169 8.76 -2.83 -18.59
N SER A 170 8.67 -4.04 -18.05
CA SER A 170 9.10 -4.36 -16.68
C SER A 170 10.62 -4.20 -16.49
N ALA A 171 11.44 -4.41 -17.53
CA ALA A 171 12.87 -4.15 -17.47
C ALA A 171 13.18 -2.65 -17.27
N PHE A 172 12.48 -1.76 -17.98
CA PHE A 172 12.58 -0.32 -17.74
C PHE A 172 12.01 0.10 -16.38
N THR A 173 10.94 -0.57 -15.93
CA THR A 173 10.35 -0.35 -14.59
C THR A 173 11.39 -0.66 -13.50
N TYR A 174 12.07 -1.80 -13.63
CA TYR A 174 13.18 -2.19 -12.77
C TYR A 174 14.35 -1.19 -12.85
N TYR A 175 14.75 -0.79 -14.06
CA TYR A 175 15.92 0.05 -14.26
C TYR A 175 15.74 1.49 -13.72
N THR A 176 14.51 1.98 -13.80
CA THR A 176 14.08 3.25 -13.21
C THR A 176 13.75 3.14 -11.71
N GLY A 177 14.12 2.03 -11.05
CA GLY A 177 14.06 1.88 -9.60
C GLY A 177 12.64 1.70 -9.04
N PHE A 178 11.67 1.32 -9.87
CA PHE A 178 10.36 0.88 -9.42
C PHE A 178 10.33 -0.63 -9.22
N GLU A 179 9.35 -1.09 -8.44
CA GLU A 179 9.14 -2.51 -8.18
C GLU A 179 8.42 -3.18 -9.36
N VAL A 180 8.88 -4.35 -9.77
CA VAL A 180 8.29 -5.11 -10.89
C VAL A 180 6.97 -5.75 -10.46
N ASN A 181 6.00 -5.86 -11.37
CA ASN A 181 4.62 -6.31 -11.15
C ASN A 181 3.74 -5.35 -10.33
N SER A 182 4.29 -4.26 -9.81
CA SER A 182 3.57 -3.24 -9.03
C SER A 182 3.93 -1.80 -9.43
N GLY A 183 4.88 -1.61 -10.36
CA GLY A 183 5.51 -0.33 -10.67
C GLY A 183 5.34 0.11 -12.12
N GLU A 184 4.85 -0.76 -13.00
CA GLU A 184 4.71 -0.50 -14.44
C GLU A 184 3.81 0.73 -14.66
N TYR A 185 2.71 0.83 -13.91
CA TYR A 185 1.83 1.99 -14.01
C TYR A 185 2.44 3.27 -13.39
N LYS A 186 3.47 3.17 -12.53
CA LYS A 186 4.27 4.33 -12.09
C LYS A 186 5.15 4.81 -13.21
N LEU A 187 5.80 3.89 -13.94
CA LEU A 187 6.59 4.22 -15.12
C LEU A 187 5.72 4.90 -16.19
N MET A 188 4.52 4.35 -16.45
CA MET A 188 3.55 4.95 -17.35
C MET A 188 3.15 6.36 -16.91
N GLY A 189 2.91 6.58 -15.60
CA GLY A 189 2.63 7.90 -15.05
C GLY A 189 3.82 8.86 -15.07
N LEU A 190 5.06 8.35 -15.17
CA LEU A 190 6.28 9.15 -15.26
C LEU A 190 6.59 9.59 -16.70
N ALA A 191 6.17 8.82 -17.70
CA ALA A 191 6.46 9.08 -19.11
C ALA A 191 6.10 10.51 -19.58
N PRO A 192 4.94 11.10 -19.23
CA PRO A 192 4.60 12.48 -19.65
C PRO A 192 5.56 13.57 -19.14
N TYR A 193 6.41 13.28 -18.15
CA TYR A 193 7.41 14.22 -17.65
C TYR A 193 8.70 14.25 -18.47
N GLY A 194 8.89 13.31 -19.40
CA GLY A 194 9.97 13.36 -20.37
C GLY A 194 9.88 14.61 -21.26
N ASN A 195 11.01 15.09 -21.77
CA ASN A 195 11.03 16.20 -22.73
C ASN A 195 10.93 15.62 -24.15
N PRO A 196 9.80 15.83 -24.86
CA PRO A 196 9.56 15.26 -26.19
C PRO A 196 10.53 15.78 -27.28
N GLU A 197 11.16 16.94 -27.06
CA GLU A 197 12.08 17.61 -27.98
C GLU A 197 13.56 17.32 -27.66
N SER A 198 13.83 16.61 -26.56
CA SER A 198 15.19 16.31 -26.10
C SER A 198 15.93 15.39 -27.08
N PRO A 199 17.16 15.74 -27.53
CA PRO A 199 18.00 14.84 -28.33
C PRO A 199 18.26 13.50 -27.64
N ARG A 200 18.35 13.50 -26.30
CA ARG A 200 18.53 12.31 -25.48
C ARG A 200 17.35 11.34 -25.59
N LEU A 201 16.12 11.85 -25.67
CA LEU A 201 14.94 11.01 -25.86
C LEU A 201 15.03 10.25 -27.19
N ASN A 202 15.39 10.96 -28.27
CA ASN A 202 15.54 10.37 -29.59
C ASN A 202 16.69 9.34 -29.62
N ASP A 203 17.80 9.62 -28.93
CA ASP A 203 18.90 8.66 -28.76
C ASP A 203 18.45 7.40 -28.00
N PHE A 204 17.67 7.54 -26.92
CA PHE A 204 17.13 6.40 -26.17
C PHE A 204 16.17 5.57 -27.00
N VAL A 205 15.22 6.19 -27.71
CA VAL A 205 14.30 5.48 -28.62
C VAL A 205 15.09 4.72 -29.69
N ARG A 206 16.10 5.36 -30.29
CA ARG A 206 16.99 4.71 -31.26
C ARG A 206 17.68 3.50 -30.66
N LYS A 207 18.39 3.66 -29.54
CA LYS A 207 19.10 2.57 -28.82
C LYS A 207 18.19 1.42 -28.45
N ILE A 208 16.97 1.70 -28.00
CA ILE A 208 15.99 0.65 -27.70
C ILE A 208 15.71 -0.17 -28.96
N LYS A 209 15.42 0.48 -30.09
CA LYS A 209 15.06 -0.15 -31.36
C LYS A 209 16.25 -0.77 -32.12
N THR A 210 17.49 -0.39 -31.80
CA THR A 210 18.69 -0.94 -32.45
C THR A 210 19.35 -2.03 -31.63
N ASP A 211 19.42 -1.87 -30.31
CA ASP A 211 20.24 -2.72 -29.45
C ASP A 211 19.42 -3.68 -28.58
N LEU A 212 18.19 -3.29 -28.17
CA LEU A 212 17.38 -4.06 -27.22
C LEU A 212 16.26 -4.87 -27.88
N VAL A 213 15.59 -4.32 -28.88
CA VAL A 213 14.43 -4.95 -29.53
C VAL A 213 14.43 -4.75 -31.04
N ASP A 214 14.33 -5.86 -31.78
CA ASP A 214 14.02 -5.88 -33.21
C ASP A 214 12.49 -5.97 -33.36
N ILE A 215 11.87 -4.91 -33.90
CA ILE A 215 10.42 -4.80 -34.09
C ILE A 215 10.11 -5.01 -35.58
N ARG A 216 9.46 -6.12 -35.90
CA ARG A 216 9.06 -6.47 -37.26
C ARG A 216 7.85 -5.65 -37.74
N GLU A 217 7.56 -5.75 -39.04
CA GLU A 217 6.43 -5.05 -39.67
C GLU A 217 5.09 -5.54 -39.13
N ASP A 218 4.95 -6.84 -38.87
CA ASP A 218 3.74 -7.45 -38.30
C ASP A 218 3.56 -7.20 -36.78
N GLY A 219 4.45 -6.42 -36.17
CA GLY A 219 4.46 -6.13 -34.74
C GLY A 219 5.11 -7.22 -33.88
N SER A 220 5.56 -8.33 -34.48
CA SER A 220 6.36 -9.32 -33.75
C SER A 220 7.67 -8.72 -33.27
N ILE A 221 8.16 -9.15 -32.10
CA ILE A 221 9.40 -8.63 -31.52
C ILE A 221 10.40 -9.74 -31.21
N LEU A 222 11.67 -9.42 -31.38
CA LEU A 222 12.79 -10.22 -30.88
C LEU A 222 13.62 -9.35 -29.93
N LEU A 223 13.74 -9.80 -28.69
CA LEU A 223 14.55 -9.15 -27.67
C LEU A 223 15.99 -9.63 -27.74
N ASN A 224 16.94 -8.70 -27.68
CA ASN A 224 18.34 -9.02 -27.58
C ASN A 224 18.69 -9.49 -26.16
N MET A 225 18.65 -10.82 -25.96
CA MET A 225 18.80 -11.45 -24.66
C MET A 225 20.16 -11.21 -24.00
N ASP A 226 21.15 -10.69 -24.72
CA ASP A 226 22.42 -10.28 -24.14
C ASP A 226 22.28 -9.17 -23.08
N TYR A 227 21.19 -8.39 -23.13
CA TYR A 227 20.92 -7.30 -22.20
C TYR A 227 19.97 -7.68 -21.06
N PHE A 228 19.33 -8.85 -21.13
CA PHE A 228 18.28 -9.27 -20.22
C PHE A 228 18.70 -10.48 -19.38
N SER A 229 18.43 -10.43 -18.08
CA SER A 229 18.77 -11.52 -17.16
C SER A 229 17.56 -12.30 -16.65
N TYR A 230 16.32 -11.87 -16.91
CA TYR A 230 15.13 -12.51 -16.33
C TYR A 230 14.93 -13.97 -16.75
N ALA A 231 15.55 -14.40 -17.85
CA ALA A 231 15.47 -15.79 -18.31
C ALA A 231 16.33 -16.75 -17.48
N THR A 232 17.35 -16.24 -16.78
CA THR A 232 18.31 -17.09 -16.03
C THR A 232 18.64 -16.59 -14.63
N GLY A 233 18.31 -15.34 -14.28
CA GLY A 233 18.67 -14.71 -13.01
C GLY A 233 17.46 -14.16 -12.26
N LEU A 234 17.72 -13.63 -11.06
CA LEU A 234 16.71 -13.04 -10.18
C LEU A 234 16.46 -11.53 -10.45
N ARG A 235 17.00 -11.01 -11.57
CA ARG A 235 16.90 -9.60 -11.98
C ARG A 235 16.34 -9.51 -13.39
N MET A 236 15.84 -8.33 -13.76
CA MET A 236 15.34 -8.08 -15.12
C MET A 236 16.45 -7.94 -16.16
N VAL A 237 17.54 -7.23 -15.82
CA VAL A 237 18.58 -6.82 -16.78
C VAL A 237 19.99 -7.02 -16.22
N PHE A 238 20.97 -7.04 -17.13
CA PHE A 238 22.39 -6.89 -16.75
C PHE A 238 22.71 -5.41 -16.57
N ASP A 239 22.72 -4.95 -15.30
CA ASP A 239 22.86 -3.53 -14.93
C ASP A 239 24.03 -2.83 -15.65
N ASP A 240 25.21 -3.47 -15.69
CA ASP A 240 26.43 -2.92 -16.31
C ASP A 240 26.27 -2.66 -17.81
N LYS A 241 25.61 -3.57 -18.54
CA LYS A 241 25.37 -3.41 -19.99
C LYS A 241 24.36 -2.29 -20.27
N TRP A 242 23.33 -2.18 -19.43
CA TRP A 242 22.36 -1.09 -19.55
C TRP A 242 22.98 0.26 -19.20
N GLU A 243 23.85 0.30 -18.19
CA GLU A 243 24.59 1.51 -17.83
C GLU A 243 25.52 1.94 -18.96
N GLN A 244 26.21 1.00 -19.60
CA GLN A 244 27.01 1.26 -20.79
C GLN A 244 26.17 1.76 -21.98
N LEU A 245 24.99 1.17 -22.21
CA LEU A 245 24.10 1.54 -23.32
C LEU A 245 23.50 2.95 -23.15
N PHE A 246 22.94 3.23 -21.97
CA PHE A 246 22.22 4.47 -21.70
C PHE A 246 23.09 5.58 -21.09
N GLY A 247 24.30 5.26 -20.62
CA GLY A 247 25.22 6.20 -19.98
C GLY A 247 24.74 6.69 -18.61
N VAL A 248 23.78 6.00 -17.99
CA VAL A 248 23.24 6.32 -16.67
C VAL A 248 23.05 5.04 -15.86
N PRO A 249 23.40 5.03 -14.56
CA PRO A 249 23.24 3.83 -13.74
C PRO A 249 21.76 3.56 -13.42
N ARG A 250 21.48 2.34 -12.95
CA ARG A 250 20.17 1.97 -12.41
C ARG A 250 19.77 2.89 -11.26
N ARG A 251 18.54 3.40 -11.28
CA ARG A 251 18.03 4.26 -10.19
C ARG A 251 17.77 3.43 -8.92
N ARG A 252 18.17 3.96 -7.75
CA ARG A 252 17.78 3.41 -6.45
C ARG A 252 16.39 3.93 -6.06
N ALA A 253 15.53 3.08 -5.50
CA ALA A 253 14.11 3.41 -5.25
C ALA A 253 13.89 4.73 -4.48
N GLU A 254 14.76 5.07 -3.53
CA GLU A 254 14.67 6.26 -2.67
C GLU A 254 15.40 7.50 -3.22
N SER A 255 16.13 7.36 -4.33
CA SER A 255 16.82 8.51 -4.94
C SER A 255 15.87 9.41 -5.72
N GLN A 256 16.22 10.70 -5.80
CA GLN A 256 15.46 11.69 -6.57
C GLN A 256 15.32 11.26 -8.03
N ILE A 257 14.12 11.45 -8.59
CA ILE A 257 13.85 11.17 -10.00
C ILE A 257 14.33 12.37 -10.82
N SER A 258 15.39 12.17 -11.61
CA SER A 258 15.96 13.18 -12.51
C SER A 258 15.36 13.08 -13.92
N GLN A 259 15.54 14.14 -14.72
CA GLN A 259 15.00 14.25 -16.08
C GLN A 259 15.42 13.10 -17.01
N VAL A 260 16.62 12.53 -16.82
CA VAL A 260 17.09 11.41 -17.66
C VAL A 260 16.23 10.15 -17.51
N TYR A 261 15.74 9.85 -16.30
CA TYR A 261 14.84 8.71 -16.09
C TYR A 261 13.41 9.01 -16.58
N MET A 262 13.00 10.28 -16.62
CA MET A 262 11.73 10.70 -17.21
C MET A 262 11.76 10.55 -18.74
N ASP A 263 12.86 10.97 -19.39
CA ASP A 263 13.07 10.77 -20.82
C ASP A 263 13.14 9.28 -21.16
N MET A 264 13.78 8.46 -20.32
CA MET A 264 13.79 7.01 -20.47
C MET A 264 12.39 6.39 -20.36
N ALA A 265 11.56 6.85 -19.42
CA ALA A 265 10.16 6.43 -19.29
C ALA A 265 9.34 6.79 -20.54
N LEU A 266 9.54 8.00 -21.09
CA LEU A 266 8.89 8.42 -22.33
C LEU A 266 9.37 7.60 -23.54
N ALA A 267 10.67 7.28 -23.60
CA ALA A 267 11.25 6.50 -24.70
C ALA A 267 10.62 5.12 -24.79
N ILE A 268 10.57 4.36 -23.68
CA ILE A 268 9.97 3.03 -23.68
C ILE A 268 8.45 3.10 -23.93
N GLN A 269 7.77 4.11 -23.39
CA GLN A 269 6.34 4.29 -23.64
C GLN A 269 6.06 4.46 -25.15
N ARG A 270 6.84 5.27 -25.87
CA ARG A 270 6.72 5.41 -27.34
C ARG A 270 6.96 4.11 -28.09
N VAL A 271 7.98 3.34 -27.68
CA VAL A 271 8.31 2.05 -28.32
C VAL A 271 7.21 1.02 -28.08
N THR A 272 6.67 0.93 -26.86
CA THR A 272 5.54 0.04 -26.55
C THR A 272 4.29 0.42 -27.34
N GLU A 273 3.98 1.71 -27.48
CA GLU A 273 2.86 2.18 -28.30
C GLU A 273 3.03 1.79 -29.77
N GLU A 274 4.24 1.91 -30.34
CA GLU A 274 4.54 1.49 -31.71
C GLU A 274 4.30 -0.01 -31.91
N ILE A 275 4.77 -0.85 -30.97
CA ILE A 275 4.59 -2.30 -31.02
C ILE A 275 3.10 -2.67 -30.96
N VAL A 276 2.37 -2.11 -30.00
CA VAL A 276 0.92 -2.38 -29.83
C VAL A 276 0.14 -1.97 -31.08
N MET A 277 0.44 -0.79 -31.65
CA MET A 277 -0.19 -0.32 -32.88
C MET A 277 0.02 -1.29 -34.05
N ARG A 278 1.24 -1.81 -34.24
CA ARG A 278 1.52 -2.79 -35.29
C ARG A 278 0.82 -4.12 -35.05
N LEU A 279 0.80 -4.62 -33.82
CA LEU A 279 0.07 -5.85 -33.48
C LEU A 279 -1.43 -5.71 -33.78
N CYS A 280 -2.02 -4.56 -33.44
CA CYS A 280 -3.41 -4.25 -33.74
C CYS A 280 -3.67 -4.15 -35.25
N GLN A 281 -2.76 -3.50 -36.00
CA GLN A 281 -2.82 -3.45 -37.47
C GLN A 281 -2.81 -4.86 -38.08
N THR A 282 -1.88 -5.73 -37.64
CA THR A 282 -1.82 -7.13 -38.08
C THR A 282 -3.10 -7.89 -37.73
N ALA A 283 -3.66 -7.67 -36.53
CA ALA A 283 -4.90 -8.30 -36.12
C ALA A 283 -6.08 -7.86 -37.01
N MET A 284 -6.17 -6.58 -37.35
CA MET A 284 -7.15 -6.06 -38.32
C MET A 284 -6.96 -6.71 -39.70
N GLU A 285 -5.71 -6.82 -40.17
CA GLU A 285 -5.41 -7.40 -41.48
C GLU A 285 -5.74 -8.88 -41.59
N LEU A 286 -5.47 -9.66 -40.53
CA LEU A 286 -5.72 -11.10 -40.49
C LEU A 286 -7.22 -11.43 -40.32
N THR A 287 -7.94 -10.65 -39.53
CA THR A 287 -9.34 -10.95 -39.18
C THR A 287 -10.35 -10.20 -40.05
N LYS A 288 -9.96 -9.05 -40.62
CA LYS A 288 -10.84 -8.09 -41.29
C LYS A 288 -12.02 -7.61 -40.43
N SER A 289 -11.93 -7.81 -39.11
CA SER A 289 -12.99 -7.40 -38.18
C SER A 289 -12.99 -5.89 -37.97
N LYS A 290 -14.18 -5.33 -37.79
CA LYS A 290 -14.40 -3.92 -37.48
C LYS A 290 -14.13 -3.59 -36.02
N TYR A 291 -14.10 -4.59 -35.15
CA TYR A 291 -13.99 -4.42 -33.71
C TYR A 291 -12.76 -5.12 -33.16
N LEU A 292 -12.20 -4.57 -32.08
CA LEU A 292 -11.05 -5.13 -31.39
C LEU A 292 -11.38 -5.37 -29.92
N VAL A 293 -10.97 -6.52 -29.39
CA VAL A 293 -10.94 -6.77 -27.94
C VAL A 293 -9.51 -6.98 -27.44
N LEU A 294 -9.21 -6.42 -26.27
CA LEU A 294 -7.88 -6.39 -25.67
C LEU A 294 -7.85 -7.01 -24.27
N ALA A 295 -6.83 -7.84 -24.02
CA ALA A 295 -6.54 -8.46 -22.73
C ALA A 295 -5.02 -8.64 -22.49
N GLY A 296 -4.65 -9.15 -21.31
CA GLY A 296 -3.27 -9.31 -20.86
C GLY A 296 -2.76 -8.09 -20.10
N GLY A 297 -1.70 -8.25 -19.30
CA GLY A 297 -1.21 -7.19 -18.41
C GLY A 297 -0.88 -5.87 -19.11
N VAL A 298 -0.42 -5.93 -20.37
CA VAL A 298 -0.07 -4.73 -21.17
C VAL A 298 -1.31 -3.99 -21.66
N ALA A 299 -2.48 -4.64 -21.76
CA ALA A 299 -3.74 -3.97 -22.12
C ALA A 299 -4.24 -3.01 -21.02
N LEU A 300 -3.61 -2.99 -19.84
CA LEU A 300 -3.80 -1.94 -18.82
C LEU A 300 -3.08 -0.62 -19.18
N ASN A 301 -2.27 -0.59 -20.24
CA ASN A 301 -1.64 0.61 -20.78
C ASN A 301 -2.68 1.46 -21.52
N CYS A 302 -3.43 2.26 -20.76
CA CYS A 302 -4.51 3.11 -21.27
C CYS A 302 -4.05 4.18 -22.28
N VAL A 303 -2.75 4.51 -22.30
CA VAL A 303 -2.18 5.44 -23.28
C VAL A 303 -2.12 4.78 -24.66
N ALA A 304 -1.61 3.53 -24.73
CA ALA A 304 -1.61 2.75 -25.95
C ALA A 304 -3.03 2.49 -26.46
N ASN A 305 -3.96 2.09 -25.58
CA ASN A 305 -5.36 1.86 -25.94
C ASN A 305 -6.01 3.10 -26.58
N GLY A 306 -5.79 4.29 -25.99
CA GLY A 306 -6.31 5.54 -26.54
C GLY A 306 -5.75 5.87 -27.92
N LYS A 307 -4.49 5.50 -28.22
CA LYS A 307 -3.90 5.66 -29.56
C LYS A 307 -4.49 4.68 -30.57
N VAL A 308 -4.71 3.42 -30.17
CA VAL A 308 -5.36 2.42 -31.02
C VAL A 308 -6.76 2.88 -31.40
N LEU A 309 -7.54 3.40 -30.45
CA LEU A 309 -8.88 3.93 -30.70
C LEU A 309 -8.85 5.10 -31.71
N ARG A 310 -8.01 6.11 -31.47
CA ARG A 310 -7.92 7.31 -32.33
C ARG A 310 -7.33 7.05 -33.71
N SER A 311 -6.73 5.89 -33.93
CA SER A 311 -6.17 5.54 -35.24
C SER A 311 -7.23 5.34 -36.31
N GLY A 312 -8.48 5.04 -35.91
CA GLY A 312 -9.56 4.70 -36.83
C GLY A 312 -9.41 3.32 -37.49
N MET A 313 -8.45 2.49 -37.04
CA MET A 313 -8.30 1.10 -37.52
C MET A 313 -9.54 0.24 -37.22
N PHE A 314 -10.23 0.53 -36.13
CA PHE A 314 -11.44 -0.18 -35.69
C PHE A 314 -12.56 0.83 -35.48
N GLU A 315 -13.80 0.41 -35.75
CA GLU A 315 -15.00 1.21 -35.45
C GLU A 315 -15.13 1.40 -33.93
N ASP A 316 -14.84 0.36 -33.15
CA ASP A 316 -14.77 0.44 -31.69
C ASP A 316 -13.84 -0.63 -31.08
N ILE A 317 -13.44 -0.40 -29.84
CA ILE A 317 -12.58 -1.31 -29.07
C ILE A 317 -13.15 -1.59 -27.69
N TRP A 318 -12.94 -2.80 -27.18
CA TRP A 318 -13.35 -3.19 -25.82
C TRP A 318 -12.15 -3.78 -25.07
N ILE A 319 -11.93 -3.33 -23.82
CA ILE A 319 -10.78 -3.74 -23.02
C ILE A 319 -11.26 -4.32 -21.70
N GLN A 320 -10.72 -5.48 -21.32
CA GLN A 320 -11.10 -6.16 -20.07
C GLN A 320 -10.69 -5.30 -18.84
N PRO A 321 -11.62 -4.86 -17.97
CA PRO A 321 -11.31 -4.10 -16.74
C PRO A 321 -10.29 -4.80 -15.83
N ALA A 322 -10.31 -6.13 -15.77
CA ALA A 322 -9.32 -6.94 -15.07
C ALA A 322 -8.33 -7.60 -16.05
N ALA A 323 -7.78 -6.85 -17.01
CA ALA A 323 -7.02 -7.41 -18.15
C ALA A 323 -5.80 -8.28 -17.78
N GLY A 324 -5.12 -8.02 -16.65
CA GLY A 324 -4.03 -8.86 -16.16
C GLY A 324 -4.53 -10.22 -15.65
N ASP A 325 -3.66 -11.00 -15.00
CA ASP A 325 -3.94 -12.40 -14.58
C ASP A 325 -5.23 -12.58 -13.78
N ALA A 326 -5.68 -11.55 -13.06
CA ALA A 326 -6.94 -11.59 -12.34
C ALA A 326 -8.12 -12.00 -13.23
N GLY A 327 -8.23 -11.43 -14.44
CA GLY A 327 -9.29 -11.74 -15.40
C GLY A 327 -9.20 -13.15 -16.00
N GLY A 328 -8.05 -13.82 -15.88
CA GLY A 328 -7.83 -15.17 -16.37
C GLY A 328 -8.81 -16.18 -15.79
N ALA A 329 -9.17 -16.06 -14.51
CA ALA A 329 -10.15 -16.95 -13.87
C ALA A 329 -11.56 -16.85 -14.51
N LEU A 330 -12.00 -15.63 -14.82
CA LEU A 330 -13.28 -15.40 -15.50
C LEU A 330 -13.23 -15.94 -16.94
N GLY A 331 -12.13 -15.67 -17.64
CA GLY A 331 -11.89 -16.15 -18.99
C GLY A 331 -11.84 -17.68 -19.11
N ALA A 332 -11.22 -18.35 -18.14
CA ALA A 332 -11.18 -19.81 -18.07
C ALA A 332 -12.59 -20.40 -17.90
N ALA A 333 -13.43 -19.78 -17.06
CA ALA A 333 -14.82 -20.20 -16.91
C ALA A 333 -15.60 -20.02 -18.22
N TYR A 334 -15.39 -18.91 -18.95
CA TYR A 334 -16.02 -18.70 -20.26
C TYR A 334 -15.55 -19.69 -21.32
N ALA A 335 -14.25 -20.02 -21.34
CA ALA A 335 -13.70 -21.01 -22.25
C ALA A 335 -14.35 -22.39 -22.04
N VAL A 336 -14.56 -22.79 -20.78
CA VAL A 336 -15.31 -24.03 -20.49
C VAL A 336 -16.76 -23.90 -20.97
N TRP A 337 -17.45 -22.82 -20.61
CA TRP A 337 -18.87 -22.65 -20.94
C TRP A 337 -19.16 -22.62 -22.45
N TYR A 338 -18.38 -21.88 -23.24
CA TYR A 338 -18.65 -21.67 -24.66
C TYR A 338 -17.89 -22.63 -25.59
N ILE A 339 -16.61 -22.88 -25.32
CA ILE A 339 -15.76 -23.68 -26.21
C ILE A 339 -15.89 -25.17 -25.89
N ARG A 340 -15.82 -25.54 -24.60
CA ARG A 340 -15.87 -26.96 -24.19
C ARG A 340 -17.29 -27.51 -24.23
N GLU A 341 -18.24 -26.84 -23.61
CA GLU A 341 -19.64 -27.30 -23.55
C GLU A 341 -20.43 -26.93 -24.82
N GLY A 342 -19.90 -26.06 -25.68
CA GLY A 342 -20.53 -25.71 -26.96
C GLY A 342 -21.80 -24.87 -26.83
N ASN A 343 -22.04 -24.24 -25.68
CA ASN A 343 -23.23 -23.42 -25.46
C ASN A 343 -23.31 -22.26 -26.45
N ARG A 344 -24.53 -21.87 -26.82
CA ARG A 344 -24.76 -20.72 -27.70
C ARG A 344 -24.44 -19.43 -26.95
N ARG A 345 -23.66 -18.53 -27.56
CA ARG A 345 -23.51 -17.15 -27.08
C ARG A 345 -24.74 -16.35 -27.48
N VAL A 346 -25.37 -15.72 -26.49
CA VAL A 346 -26.46 -14.75 -26.70
C VAL A 346 -25.87 -13.39 -26.42
N LEU A 347 -25.92 -12.49 -27.40
CA LEU A 347 -25.51 -11.11 -27.19
C LEU A 347 -26.57 -10.44 -26.32
N ASN A 348 -26.16 -9.91 -25.17
CA ASN A 348 -27.04 -9.14 -24.32
C ASN A 348 -27.40 -7.83 -25.05
N CYS A 349 -28.62 -7.33 -24.85
CA CYS A 349 -29.00 -5.99 -25.33
C CYS A 349 -28.29 -4.86 -24.57
N SER A 350 -27.61 -5.18 -23.46
CA SER A 350 -26.77 -4.24 -22.71
C SER A 350 -25.41 -4.10 -23.40
N PRO A 351 -24.90 -2.88 -23.62
CA PRO A 351 -23.59 -2.65 -24.21
C PRO A 351 -22.43 -3.12 -23.30
N ASP A 352 -22.70 -3.50 -22.06
CA ASP A 352 -21.70 -3.94 -21.09
C ASP A 352 -22.17 -5.16 -20.28
N ALA A 353 -21.59 -6.33 -20.57
CA ALA A 353 -21.86 -7.57 -19.84
C ALA A 353 -20.99 -7.73 -18.58
N MET A 354 -20.02 -6.84 -18.34
CA MET A 354 -19.28 -6.78 -17.09
C MET A 354 -20.02 -5.99 -15.99
N HIS A 355 -21.17 -5.36 -16.32
CA HIS A 355 -22.03 -4.62 -15.38
C HIS A 355 -21.27 -3.55 -14.57
N GLY A 356 -20.46 -2.72 -15.25
CA GLY A 356 -19.60 -1.73 -14.62
C GLY A 356 -18.48 -2.33 -13.76
N ALA A 357 -18.23 -3.63 -13.90
CA ALA A 357 -17.38 -4.46 -13.05
C ALA A 357 -17.83 -4.53 -11.58
N TYR A 358 -19.08 -4.19 -11.22
CA TYR A 358 -19.59 -4.26 -9.85
C TYR A 358 -19.98 -5.70 -9.46
N LEU A 359 -18.96 -6.56 -9.35
CA LEU A 359 -19.09 -8.01 -9.21
C LEU A 359 -18.62 -8.55 -7.86
N GLY A 360 -18.10 -7.68 -7.00
CA GLY A 360 -17.63 -8.00 -5.66
C GLY A 360 -18.68 -7.77 -4.56
N PRO A 361 -18.29 -7.93 -3.29
CA PRO A 361 -19.20 -7.87 -2.15
C PRO A 361 -19.92 -6.53 -2.00
N SER A 362 -21.15 -6.58 -1.48
CA SER A 362 -21.92 -5.44 -0.97
C SER A 362 -22.32 -5.65 0.48
N PHE A 363 -22.66 -4.57 1.18
CA PHE A 363 -23.02 -4.60 2.60
C PHE A 363 -24.34 -3.88 2.82
N SER A 364 -25.19 -4.48 3.65
CA SER A 364 -26.47 -3.91 4.06
C SER A 364 -26.27 -2.79 5.10
N GLU A 365 -27.27 -1.93 5.24
CA GLU A 365 -27.27 -0.86 6.24
C GLU A 365 -27.12 -1.39 7.66
N ARG A 366 -27.76 -2.53 7.98
CA ARG A 366 -27.64 -3.20 9.29
C ARG A 366 -26.22 -3.68 9.59
N GLU A 367 -25.51 -4.16 8.59
CA GLU A 367 -24.10 -4.56 8.75
C GLU A 367 -23.21 -3.35 8.99
N ILE A 368 -23.45 -2.26 8.26
CA ILE A 368 -22.72 -0.99 8.44
C ILE A 368 -22.99 -0.43 9.84
N GLU A 369 -24.25 -0.32 10.26
CA GLU A 369 -24.66 0.19 11.57
C GLU A 369 -24.02 -0.61 12.72
N ARG A 370 -23.99 -1.95 12.61
CA ARG A 370 -23.34 -2.82 13.60
C ARG A 370 -21.85 -2.52 13.73
N ILE A 371 -21.17 -2.29 12.61
CA ILE A 371 -19.75 -1.94 12.60
C ILE A 371 -19.52 -0.56 13.21
N LEU A 372 -20.32 0.44 12.82
CA LEU A 372 -20.22 1.80 13.37
C LEU A 372 -20.45 1.80 14.90
N SER A 373 -21.48 1.11 15.36
CA SER A 373 -21.79 0.95 16.79
C SER A 373 -20.66 0.27 17.56
N ARG A 374 -20.05 -0.77 16.97
CA ARG A 374 -18.91 -1.47 17.58
C ARG A 374 -17.72 -0.54 17.85
N TYR A 375 -17.50 0.43 16.97
CA TYR A 375 -16.41 1.40 17.09
C TYR A 375 -16.80 2.69 17.81
N GLY A 376 -18.05 2.82 18.27
CA GLY A 376 -18.57 4.07 18.83
C GLY A 376 -18.46 5.24 17.85
N ALA A 377 -18.49 4.97 16.54
CA ALA A 377 -18.32 5.97 15.51
C ALA A 377 -19.51 6.93 15.48
N VAL A 378 -19.23 8.23 15.42
CA VAL A 378 -20.27 9.26 15.32
C VAL A 378 -20.71 9.34 13.86
N SER A 379 -21.98 9.07 13.58
CA SER A 379 -22.50 9.07 12.21
C SER A 379 -23.91 9.64 12.14
N SER A 380 -24.22 10.27 11.01
CA SER A 380 -25.57 10.73 10.65
C SER A 380 -26.13 9.85 9.54
N TYR A 381 -27.37 9.39 9.70
CA TYR A 381 -28.07 8.57 8.72
C TYR A 381 -29.02 9.41 7.86
N TYR A 382 -29.09 9.11 6.56
CA TYR A 382 -29.95 9.82 5.59
C TYR A 382 -30.90 8.83 4.89
N ASP A 383 -32.22 9.01 5.11
CA ASP A 383 -33.26 8.21 4.45
C ASP A 383 -33.33 8.47 2.94
N SER A 384 -33.12 9.73 2.54
CA SER A 384 -33.17 10.15 1.15
C SER A 384 -31.77 10.20 0.54
N PHE A 385 -31.54 9.37 -0.48
CA PHE A 385 -30.29 9.44 -1.24
C PHE A 385 -30.12 10.79 -1.96
N ASP A 386 -31.22 11.47 -2.29
CA ASP A 386 -31.16 12.80 -2.93
C ASP A 386 -30.57 13.85 -1.99
N GLU A 387 -30.96 13.84 -0.71
CA GLU A 387 -30.40 14.73 0.31
C GLU A 387 -28.93 14.40 0.58
N LEU A 388 -28.60 13.10 0.66
CA LEU A 388 -27.22 12.65 0.81
C LEU A 388 -26.35 13.10 -0.37
N ALA A 389 -26.82 12.93 -1.60
CA ALA A 389 -26.10 13.33 -2.80
C ALA A 389 -25.86 14.85 -2.83
N LYS A 390 -26.86 15.66 -2.45
CA LYS A 390 -26.74 17.13 -2.34
C LYS A 390 -25.73 17.54 -1.27
N LEU A 391 -25.75 16.91 -0.10
CA LEU A 391 -24.78 17.15 0.96
C LEU A 391 -23.36 16.86 0.47
N VAL A 392 -23.14 15.67 -0.08
CA VAL A 392 -21.81 15.22 -0.51
C VAL A 392 -21.31 16.06 -1.68
N ALA A 393 -22.17 16.43 -2.62
CA ALA A 393 -21.85 17.36 -3.70
C ALA A 393 -21.45 18.75 -3.17
N THR A 394 -22.14 19.25 -2.14
CA THR A 394 -21.78 20.50 -1.45
C THR A 394 -20.40 20.40 -0.81
N ARG A 395 -20.12 19.32 -0.06
CA ARG A 395 -18.80 19.09 0.55
C ARG A 395 -17.69 18.97 -0.49
N LEU A 396 -17.94 18.29 -1.61
CA LEU A 396 -16.99 18.26 -2.74
C LEU A 396 -16.72 19.67 -3.27
N ALA A 397 -17.75 20.49 -3.48
CA ALA A 397 -17.61 21.86 -3.97
C ALA A 397 -16.86 22.78 -2.99
N GLU A 398 -16.91 22.49 -1.69
CA GLU A 398 -16.10 23.12 -0.64
C GLU A 398 -14.63 22.65 -0.63
N GLY A 399 -14.22 21.75 -1.53
CA GLY A 399 -12.86 21.22 -1.62
C GLY A 399 -12.54 20.14 -0.57
N LYS A 400 -13.57 19.52 0.04
CA LYS A 400 -13.41 18.40 0.96
C LYS A 400 -13.10 17.11 0.20
N VAL A 401 -12.30 16.24 0.81
CA VAL A 401 -11.96 14.91 0.31
C VAL A 401 -12.93 13.91 0.92
N ILE A 402 -13.63 13.17 0.05
CA ILE A 402 -14.72 12.29 0.48
C ILE A 402 -14.33 10.83 0.25
N GLY A 403 -14.41 10.04 1.29
CA GLY A 403 -14.46 8.59 1.20
C GLY A 403 -15.82 8.11 0.77
N TRP A 404 -15.90 7.36 -0.33
CA TRP A 404 -17.15 6.93 -0.93
C TRP A 404 -17.22 5.39 -1.01
N PHE A 405 -18.08 4.81 -0.19
CA PHE A 405 -18.32 3.37 -0.08
C PHE A 405 -19.79 3.06 -0.37
N GLN A 406 -20.07 2.48 -1.55
CA GLN A 406 -21.43 2.20 -2.01
C GLN A 406 -21.53 0.83 -2.68
N GLY A 407 -22.68 0.16 -2.55
CA GLY A 407 -23.05 -1.01 -3.36
C GLY A 407 -21.98 -2.11 -3.47
N ARG A 408 -22.05 -2.84 -4.59
CA ARG A 408 -21.11 -3.93 -4.92
C ARG A 408 -19.74 -3.38 -5.30
N MET A 409 -18.70 -4.01 -4.78
CA MET A 409 -17.32 -3.65 -5.07
C MET A 409 -16.95 -3.90 -6.53
N GLU A 410 -16.07 -3.06 -7.07
CA GLU A 410 -15.48 -3.19 -8.40
C GLU A 410 -14.49 -4.37 -8.49
N TYR A 411 -14.53 -5.10 -9.60
CA TYR A 411 -13.58 -6.14 -9.97
C TYR A 411 -12.48 -5.57 -10.87
N GLY A 412 -11.22 -5.88 -10.56
CA GLY A 412 -10.05 -5.30 -11.22
C GLY A 412 -9.27 -4.31 -10.33
N PRO A 413 -8.25 -3.63 -10.91
CA PRO A 413 -7.30 -2.81 -10.17
C PRO A 413 -7.72 -1.34 -10.01
N ARG A 414 -8.87 -0.93 -10.56
CA ARG A 414 -9.36 0.46 -10.54
C ARG A 414 -10.59 0.56 -9.63
N ALA A 415 -10.73 1.68 -8.92
CA ALA A 415 -12.01 2.04 -8.33
C ALA A 415 -12.81 2.84 -9.35
N LEU A 416 -14.11 2.53 -9.43
CA LEU A 416 -15.02 3.00 -10.46
C LEU A 416 -16.28 3.60 -9.81
N GLY A 417 -16.16 4.18 -8.61
CA GLY A 417 -17.26 4.91 -7.96
C GLY A 417 -17.99 4.16 -6.85
N ASN A 418 -17.54 2.97 -6.44
CA ASN A 418 -18.13 2.23 -5.31
C ASN A 418 -17.15 2.02 -4.15
N ARG A 419 -15.83 2.00 -4.39
CA ARG A 419 -14.77 2.04 -3.37
C ARG A 419 -13.77 3.13 -3.71
N SER A 420 -14.21 4.39 -3.65
CA SER A 420 -13.50 5.53 -4.24
C SER A 420 -13.22 6.65 -3.24
N ILE A 421 -12.11 7.37 -3.43
CA ILE A 421 -11.87 8.68 -2.80
C ILE A 421 -12.13 9.74 -3.85
N LEU A 422 -13.01 10.68 -3.50
CA LEU A 422 -13.52 11.72 -4.38
C LEU A 422 -12.95 13.09 -3.99
N GLY A 423 -12.84 13.97 -4.97
CA GLY A 423 -12.41 15.36 -4.78
C GLY A 423 -12.84 16.29 -5.91
N ASP A 424 -12.73 17.59 -5.66
CA ASP A 424 -13.07 18.64 -6.63
C ASP A 424 -12.02 18.73 -7.75
N PRO A 425 -12.40 18.55 -9.03
CA PRO A 425 -11.47 18.64 -10.16
C PRO A 425 -10.93 20.05 -10.39
N ARG A 426 -11.67 21.08 -9.95
CA ARG A 426 -11.37 22.51 -10.16
C ARG A 426 -10.31 23.02 -9.20
N ASN A 427 -10.19 22.38 -8.03
CA ASN A 427 -9.29 22.83 -6.97
C ASN A 427 -7.81 22.51 -7.32
N PRO A 428 -6.93 23.51 -7.48
CA PRO A 428 -5.53 23.31 -7.84
C PRO A 428 -4.73 22.51 -6.81
N GLU A 429 -5.08 22.61 -5.53
CA GLU A 429 -4.37 21.93 -4.44
C GLU A 429 -4.85 20.47 -4.25
N MET A 430 -5.95 20.06 -4.89
CA MET A 430 -6.56 18.74 -4.66
C MET A 430 -5.60 17.60 -5.01
N GLN A 431 -4.84 17.72 -6.10
CA GLN A 431 -3.85 16.69 -6.48
C GLN A 431 -2.78 16.54 -5.38
N LYS A 432 -2.29 17.66 -4.84
CA LYS A 432 -1.29 17.68 -3.78
C LYS A 432 -1.85 17.11 -2.48
N LYS A 433 -3.05 17.53 -2.08
CA LYS A 433 -3.76 17.04 -0.89
C LYS A 433 -3.95 15.52 -0.97
N LEU A 434 -4.50 15.01 -2.07
CA LEU A 434 -4.72 13.57 -2.25
C LEU A 434 -3.41 12.77 -2.23
N ASN A 435 -2.34 13.21 -2.91
CA ASN A 435 -1.09 12.45 -2.95
C ASN A 435 -0.33 12.45 -1.61
N LEU A 436 -0.25 13.59 -0.93
CA LEU A 436 0.60 13.75 0.27
C LEU A 436 -0.12 13.42 1.57
N LYS A 437 -1.36 13.88 1.73
CA LYS A 437 -2.13 13.81 2.99
C LYS A 437 -3.06 12.60 3.08
N ILE A 438 -3.43 12.04 1.93
CA ILE A 438 -4.39 10.92 1.88
C ILE A 438 -3.69 9.62 1.46
N LYS A 439 -2.92 9.66 0.37
CA LYS A 439 -2.29 8.47 -0.21
C LYS A 439 -0.88 8.20 0.27
N TYR A 440 -0.21 9.20 0.85
CA TYR A 440 1.19 9.13 1.26
C TYR A 440 2.09 8.55 0.15
N ARG A 441 1.95 9.07 -1.09
CA ARG A 441 2.65 8.57 -2.29
C ARG A 441 3.31 9.68 -3.10
N GLU A 442 4.01 9.30 -4.17
CA GLU A 442 4.77 10.24 -5.00
C GLU A 442 3.88 11.35 -5.59
N GLY A 443 4.29 12.61 -5.45
CA GLY A 443 3.47 13.77 -5.83
C GLY A 443 3.08 13.85 -7.31
N PHE A 444 3.90 13.28 -8.21
CA PHE A 444 3.70 13.32 -9.67
C PHE A 444 2.57 12.39 -10.17
N ARG A 445 1.99 11.56 -9.30
CA ARG A 445 0.97 10.59 -9.66
C ARG A 445 -0.32 11.29 -10.12
N PRO A 446 -0.78 11.06 -11.35
CA PRO A 446 -2.04 11.64 -11.81
C PRO A 446 -3.25 11.00 -11.12
N PHE A 447 -4.38 11.70 -11.19
CA PHE A 447 -5.71 11.19 -10.82
C PHE A 447 -6.60 11.11 -12.06
N ALA A 448 -7.63 10.27 -11.96
CA ALA A 448 -8.56 10.04 -13.05
C ALA A 448 -9.85 10.82 -12.83
N PRO A 449 -10.46 11.38 -13.88
CA PRO A 449 -11.82 11.92 -13.80
C PRO A 449 -12.87 10.82 -13.87
N SER A 450 -13.94 10.97 -13.10
CA SER A 450 -15.24 10.35 -13.33
C SER A 450 -16.21 11.40 -13.85
N VAL A 451 -16.73 11.22 -15.05
CA VAL A 451 -17.56 12.19 -15.78
C VAL A 451 -18.91 11.57 -16.12
N LEU A 452 -19.98 12.36 -16.10
CA LEU A 452 -21.28 11.92 -16.62
C LEU A 452 -21.13 11.50 -18.09
N GLU A 453 -21.75 10.38 -18.47
CA GLU A 453 -21.63 9.86 -19.83
C GLU A 453 -22.08 10.87 -20.89
N GLU A 454 -23.17 11.58 -20.61
CA GLU A 454 -23.71 12.65 -21.45
C GLU A 454 -22.81 13.90 -21.56
N ASP A 455 -21.79 14.03 -20.70
CA ASP A 455 -20.90 15.18 -20.65
C ASP A 455 -19.47 14.87 -21.14
N ILE A 456 -19.14 13.64 -21.52
CA ILE A 456 -17.77 13.25 -21.92
C ILE A 456 -17.21 14.20 -22.97
N GLU A 457 -17.97 14.40 -24.05
CA GLU A 457 -17.58 15.26 -25.16
C GLU A 457 -17.40 16.72 -24.75
N THR A 458 -18.00 17.18 -23.65
CA THR A 458 -17.81 18.57 -23.17
C THR A 458 -16.40 18.79 -22.62
N TYR A 459 -15.78 17.75 -22.04
CA TYR A 459 -14.50 17.87 -21.35
C TYR A 459 -13.33 17.24 -22.10
N PHE A 460 -13.58 16.22 -22.93
CA PHE A 460 -12.53 15.42 -23.55
C PHE A 460 -12.76 15.25 -25.05
N GLU A 461 -11.68 15.06 -25.80
CA GLU A 461 -11.69 14.63 -27.21
C GLU A 461 -11.96 13.11 -27.28
N LEU A 462 -13.16 12.72 -26.84
CA LEU A 462 -13.66 11.34 -26.82
C LEU A 462 -15.17 11.34 -27.10
N ASP A 463 -15.59 10.53 -28.06
CA ASP A 463 -16.95 10.48 -28.63
C ASP A 463 -17.78 9.27 -28.14
N ARG A 464 -17.29 8.56 -27.13
CA ARG A 464 -17.87 7.31 -26.65
C ARG A 464 -17.62 7.04 -25.17
N PRO A 465 -18.38 6.13 -24.54
CA PRO A 465 -18.18 5.74 -23.16
C PRO A 465 -16.79 5.13 -22.88
N SER A 466 -16.27 5.37 -21.68
CA SER A 466 -15.08 4.69 -21.14
C SER A 466 -15.33 4.29 -19.68
N PRO A 467 -16.11 3.24 -19.41
CA PRO A 467 -16.58 2.95 -18.05
C PRO A 467 -15.47 2.46 -17.10
N TYR A 468 -14.29 2.10 -17.62
CA TYR A 468 -13.27 1.34 -16.88
C TYR A 468 -11.96 2.06 -16.59
N MET A 469 -11.82 3.35 -16.91
CA MET A 469 -10.53 4.06 -16.83
C MET A 469 -9.43 3.39 -17.66
N LEU A 470 -9.78 2.87 -18.83
CA LEU A 470 -8.86 2.17 -19.74
C LEU A 470 -8.54 2.94 -21.03
N LEU A 471 -9.14 4.13 -21.20
CA LEU A 471 -8.81 5.05 -22.29
C LEU A 471 -8.26 6.36 -21.73
N VAL A 472 -7.27 6.89 -22.43
CA VAL A 472 -6.75 8.25 -22.23
C VAL A 472 -7.14 9.09 -23.43
N ALA A 473 -7.74 10.25 -23.18
CA ALA A 473 -8.05 11.23 -24.21
C ALA A 473 -7.54 12.62 -23.81
N PRO A 474 -7.21 13.48 -24.78
CA PRO A 474 -6.92 14.88 -24.53
C PRO A 474 -8.13 15.60 -23.90
N VAL A 475 -7.88 16.48 -22.92
CA VAL A 475 -8.87 17.46 -22.42
C VAL A 475 -9.18 18.44 -23.55
N ARG A 476 -10.41 18.88 -23.76
CA ARG A 476 -10.74 19.81 -24.87
C ARG A 476 -9.91 21.08 -24.87
N ALA A 477 -9.55 21.58 -26.06
CA ALA A 477 -8.66 22.73 -26.21
C ALA A 477 -9.18 23.99 -25.49
N GLU A 478 -10.50 24.22 -25.49
CA GLU A 478 -11.14 25.38 -24.86
C GLU A 478 -11.03 25.36 -23.32
N LYS A 479 -10.76 24.18 -22.74
CA LYS A 479 -10.58 23.96 -21.31
C LYS A 479 -9.11 24.10 -20.87
N ARG A 480 -8.15 24.07 -21.82
CA ARG A 480 -6.70 24.07 -21.56
C ARG A 480 -6.18 25.48 -21.29
N ILE A 481 -5.18 25.57 -20.41
CA ILE A 481 -4.38 26.77 -20.19
C ILE A 481 -2.99 26.53 -20.81
N PRO A 482 -2.56 27.34 -21.79
CA PRO A 482 -1.28 27.15 -22.47
C PRO A 482 -0.09 27.22 -21.51
N ALA A 483 0.83 26.27 -21.64
CA ALA A 483 2.08 26.26 -20.89
C ALA A 483 3.00 27.41 -21.34
N PRO A 484 3.80 27.99 -20.42
CA PRO A 484 4.77 29.02 -20.78
C PRO A 484 5.89 28.45 -21.65
N SER A 485 6.58 29.30 -22.41
CA SER A 485 7.64 28.87 -23.34
C SER A 485 8.83 28.19 -22.64
N ASP A 486 9.10 28.53 -21.38
CA ASP A 486 10.16 27.95 -20.55
C ASP A 486 9.70 26.68 -19.79
N TYR A 487 8.51 26.14 -20.07
CA TYR A 487 7.90 25.07 -19.28
C TYR A 487 8.77 23.81 -19.16
N HIS A 488 9.44 23.42 -20.23
CA HIS A 488 10.30 22.23 -20.26
C HIS A 488 11.66 22.43 -19.56
N GLU A 489 12.04 23.67 -19.25
CA GLU A 489 13.25 24.00 -18.50
C GLU A 489 13.02 23.97 -16.97
N LYS A 490 11.76 24.07 -16.53
CA LYS A 490 11.38 24.06 -15.11
C LYS A 490 11.55 22.68 -14.46
N GLY A 491 11.80 22.69 -13.15
CA GLY A 491 11.86 21.47 -12.35
C GLY A 491 10.54 20.69 -12.32
N LEU A 492 10.62 19.39 -11.97
CA LEU A 492 9.47 18.47 -11.93
C LEU A 492 8.24 19.05 -11.21
N TYR A 493 8.45 19.61 -10.02
CA TYR A 493 7.36 20.10 -9.18
C TYR A 493 6.77 21.42 -9.69
N GLU A 494 7.57 22.30 -10.27
CA GLU A 494 7.06 23.52 -10.91
C GLU A 494 6.17 23.19 -12.11
N ARG A 495 6.59 22.21 -12.92
CA ARG A 495 5.78 21.70 -14.03
C ARG A 495 4.50 21.05 -13.53
N LEU A 496 4.59 20.23 -12.49
CA LEU A 496 3.45 19.54 -11.88
C LEU A 496 2.39 20.51 -11.35
N TYR A 497 2.80 21.55 -10.62
CA TYR A 497 1.86 22.50 -9.99
C TYR A 497 1.42 23.65 -10.90
N PHE A 498 1.89 23.68 -12.15
CA PHE A 498 1.35 24.58 -13.16
C PHE A 498 -0.11 24.26 -13.47
N LEU A 499 -0.95 25.29 -13.47
CA LEU A 499 -2.38 25.21 -13.76
C LEU A 499 -2.59 25.00 -15.26
N ARG A 500 -3.02 23.79 -15.64
CA ARG A 500 -3.10 23.34 -17.05
C ARG A 500 -4.50 23.41 -17.65
N SER A 501 -5.53 23.60 -16.84
CA SER A 501 -6.93 23.68 -17.29
C SER A 501 -7.81 24.26 -16.19
N ASP A 502 -9.09 24.44 -16.48
CA ASP A 502 -10.13 24.72 -15.48
C ASP A 502 -10.48 23.50 -14.60
N ILE A 503 -9.93 22.32 -14.92
CA ILE A 503 -10.02 21.05 -14.17
C ILE A 503 -8.61 20.49 -13.87
N PRO A 504 -7.76 21.27 -13.18
CA PRO A 504 -6.33 21.01 -13.10
C PRO A 504 -5.97 19.71 -12.38
N SER A 505 -6.78 19.24 -11.42
CA SER A 505 -6.40 18.10 -10.58
C SER A 505 -6.57 16.74 -11.25
N ILE A 506 -7.27 16.69 -12.39
CA ILE A 506 -7.40 15.50 -13.26
C ILE A 506 -6.66 15.64 -14.59
N THR A 507 -6.12 16.82 -14.89
CA THR A 507 -5.43 17.08 -16.16
C THR A 507 -3.96 16.70 -16.04
N HIS A 508 -3.49 15.80 -16.90
CA HIS A 508 -2.09 15.38 -16.97
C HIS A 508 -1.20 16.44 -17.64
N ILE A 509 0.11 16.28 -17.53
CA ILE A 509 1.09 17.30 -17.96
C ILE A 509 1.11 17.47 -19.48
N ASP A 510 0.67 16.44 -20.19
CA ASP A 510 0.46 16.41 -21.64
C ASP A 510 -0.98 16.78 -22.05
N TYR A 511 -1.74 17.45 -21.16
CA TYR A 511 -3.15 17.82 -21.35
C TYR A 511 -4.10 16.64 -21.58
N SER A 512 -3.71 15.42 -21.20
CA SER A 512 -4.57 14.24 -21.26
C SER A 512 -5.27 13.95 -19.93
N ALA A 513 -6.27 13.08 -19.95
CA ALA A 513 -6.85 12.50 -18.74
C ALA A 513 -7.28 11.05 -19.00
N ARG A 514 -7.28 10.22 -17.94
CA ARG A 514 -7.71 8.81 -18.01
C ARG A 514 -9.14 8.64 -17.51
N ILE A 515 -10.08 8.48 -18.42
CA ILE A 515 -11.49 8.82 -18.17
C ILE A 515 -12.28 7.62 -17.67
N GLN A 516 -13.15 7.85 -16.67
CA GLN A 516 -14.28 7.00 -16.35
C GLN A 516 -15.58 7.69 -16.77
N SER A 517 -16.35 7.11 -17.69
CA SER A 517 -17.74 7.51 -17.91
C SER A 517 -18.67 6.88 -16.88
N VAL A 518 -19.64 7.65 -16.41
CA VAL A 518 -20.62 7.21 -15.41
C VAL A 518 -22.00 7.25 -16.04
N SER A 519 -22.56 6.07 -16.30
CA SER A 519 -23.91 5.89 -16.82
C SER A 519 -24.95 5.89 -15.70
N LYS A 520 -26.10 6.52 -15.96
CA LYS A 520 -27.28 6.50 -15.10
C LYS A 520 -27.83 5.09 -14.89
N ASP A 521 -27.77 4.24 -15.92
CA ASP A 521 -28.35 2.90 -15.89
C ASP A 521 -27.45 1.90 -15.15
N VAL A 522 -26.14 2.12 -15.20
CA VAL A 522 -25.14 1.20 -14.61
C VAL A 522 -24.82 1.54 -13.15
N ASN A 523 -24.69 2.83 -12.81
CA ASN A 523 -24.48 3.27 -11.42
C ASN A 523 -25.29 4.54 -11.11
N PRO A 524 -26.60 4.43 -10.85
CA PRO A 524 -27.49 5.57 -10.67
C PRO A 524 -27.12 6.44 -9.46
N ARG A 525 -26.61 5.82 -8.37
CA ARG A 525 -26.20 6.56 -7.17
C ARG A 525 -24.99 7.45 -7.45
N TYR A 526 -23.98 6.91 -8.12
CA TYR A 526 -22.78 7.68 -8.46
C TYR A 526 -23.06 8.74 -9.54
N TRP A 527 -23.88 8.40 -10.54
CA TRP A 527 -24.37 9.36 -11.52
C TRP A 527 -25.11 10.53 -10.86
N GLN A 528 -26.03 10.26 -9.93
CA GLN A 528 -26.79 11.31 -9.23
C GLN A 528 -25.87 12.21 -8.39
N LEU A 529 -24.87 11.66 -7.69
CA LEU A 529 -23.89 12.48 -6.97
C LEU A 529 -23.17 13.48 -7.90
N ILE A 530 -22.68 13.00 -9.05
CA ILE A 530 -21.95 13.85 -10.01
C ILE A 530 -22.91 14.86 -10.65
N ARG A 531 -24.18 14.48 -10.90
CA ARG A 531 -25.22 15.40 -11.36
C ARG A 531 -25.49 16.50 -10.35
N GLU A 532 -25.64 16.19 -9.06
CA GLU A 532 -25.82 17.23 -8.03
C GLU A 532 -24.62 18.16 -7.95
N PHE A 533 -23.40 17.62 -8.07
CA PHE A 533 -22.18 18.42 -8.18
C PHE A 533 -22.20 19.34 -9.41
N LYS A 534 -22.67 18.85 -10.56
CA LYS A 534 -22.88 19.64 -11.78
C LYS A 534 -23.88 20.77 -11.57
N THR A 535 -25.01 20.50 -10.92
CA THR A 535 -26.04 21.52 -10.61
C THR A 535 -25.45 22.65 -9.77
N LEU A 536 -24.58 22.33 -8.81
CA LEU A 536 -23.95 23.33 -7.93
C LEU A 536 -22.80 24.10 -8.60
N THR A 537 -22.01 23.43 -9.43
CA THR A 537 -20.71 23.96 -9.89
C THR A 537 -20.65 24.30 -11.38
N GLY A 538 -21.57 23.75 -12.17
CA GLY A 538 -21.51 23.70 -13.63
C GLY A 538 -20.67 22.53 -14.18
N TYR A 539 -19.99 21.75 -13.34
CA TYR A 539 -19.06 20.70 -13.78
C TYR A 539 -19.61 19.29 -13.55
N GLY A 540 -19.82 18.54 -14.63
CA GLY A 540 -20.28 17.14 -14.63
C GLY A 540 -19.16 16.10 -14.45
N VAL A 541 -18.11 16.46 -13.71
CA VAL A 541 -16.91 15.65 -13.54
C VAL A 541 -16.39 15.79 -12.10
N VAL A 542 -15.84 14.70 -11.55
CA VAL A 542 -15.20 14.67 -10.23
C VAL A 542 -13.85 13.95 -10.29
N VAL A 543 -12.95 14.22 -9.35
CA VAL A 543 -11.75 13.38 -9.16
C VAL A 543 -12.18 12.03 -8.60
N ASN A 544 -11.63 10.94 -9.15
CA ASN A 544 -11.77 9.61 -8.60
C ASN A 544 -10.39 8.92 -8.47
N THR A 545 -10.13 8.38 -7.27
CA THR A 545 -9.03 7.44 -7.04
C THR A 545 -9.48 6.28 -6.17
N SER A 546 -8.73 5.17 -6.24
CA SER A 546 -8.92 3.99 -5.37
C SER A 546 -9.11 4.36 -3.90
N PHE A 547 -9.93 3.65 -3.14
CA PHE A 547 -10.06 3.85 -1.69
C PHE A 547 -9.15 2.88 -0.92
N ASN A 548 -7.97 3.36 -0.53
CA ASN A 548 -6.88 2.62 0.13
C ASN A 548 -5.72 3.53 0.54
N LEU A 549 -4.79 3.03 1.36
CA LEU A 549 -3.46 3.62 1.51
C LEU A 549 -2.48 3.01 0.48
N SER A 550 -1.29 3.57 0.31
CA SER A 550 -0.37 3.20 -0.78
C SER A 550 0.06 1.71 -0.78
N THR A 551 0.19 1.14 0.41
CA THR A 551 0.63 -0.25 0.65
C THR A 551 -0.52 -1.27 0.67
N GLU A 552 -1.78 -0.81 0.67
CA GLU A 552 -2.93 -1.69 0.88
C GLU A 552 -3.76 -1.91 -0.41
N PRO A 553 -4.49 -3.04 -0.50
CA PRO A 553 -5.55 -3.23 -1.48
C PRO A 553 -6.70 -2.22 -1.31
N ILE A 554 -7.54 -2.06 -2.34
CA ILE A 554 -8.81 -1.31 -2.23
C ILE A 554 -9.64 -1.90 -1.08
N VAL A 555 -10.25 -1.08 -0.23
CA VAL A 555 -11.07 -1.57 0.88
C VAL A 555 -12.25 -2.40 0.37
N CYS A 556 -12.53 -3.49 1.07
CA CYS A 556 -13.62 -4.40 0.79
C CYS A 556 -14.78 -4.14 1.75
N THR A 557 -14.51 -4.17 3.06
CA THR A 557 -15.52 -4.12 4.14
C THR A 557 -15.76 -2.72 4.71
N PRO A 558 -16.91 -2.44 5.35
CA PRO A 558 -17.17 -1.19 6.06
C PRO A 558 -16.15 -0.91 7.18
N GLN A 559 -15.67 -1.97 7.84
CA GLN A 559 -14.63 -1.88 8.86
C GLN A 559 -13.31 -1.37 8.27
N GLU A 560 -12.87 -1.94 7.14
CA GLU A 560 -11.67 -1.46 6.44
C GLU A 560 -11.85 -0.03 5.93
N ALA A 561 -13.06 0.32 5.49
CA ALA A 561 -13.38 1.66 5.02
C ALA A 561 -13.27 2.70 6.14
N TYR A 562 -13.88 2.41 7.29
CA TYR A 562 -13.76 3.21 8.51
C TYR A 562 -12.31 3.29 8.99
N HIS A 563 -11.58 2.17 8.99
CA HIS A 563 -10.16 2.15 9.37
C HIS A 563 -9.31 3.06 8.48
N THR A 564 -9.44 2.92 7.16
CA THR A 564 -8.71 3.75 6.17
C THR A 564 -9.11 5.22 6.30
N PHE A 565 -10.37 5.52 6.60
CA PHE A 565 -10.85 6.87 6.90
C PHE A 565 -10.22 7.44 8.16
N MET A 566 -10.17 6.66 9.23
CA MET A 566 -9.50 7.05 10.47
C MET A 566 -7.99 7.20 10.28
N GLN A 567 -7.43 6.47 9.31
CA GLN A 567 -6.05 6.61 8.85
C GLN A 567 -5.80 7.65 7.74
N SER A 568 -6.88 8.29 7.30
CA SER A 568 -6.95 9.41 6.37
C SER A 568 -6.64 10.77 6.98
N GLU A 569 -6.21 11.75 6.20
CA GLU A 569 -6.73 13.13 6.32
C GLU A 569 -7.99 13.35 5.46
N MET A 570 -8.79 12.31 5.20
CA MET A 570 -10.08 12.47 4.54
C MET A 570 -11.02 13.25 5.42
N ASP A 571 -11.80 14.15 4.84
CA ASP A 571 -12.69 15.06 5.58
C ASP A 571 -14.00 14.36 5.96
N LEU A 572 -14.54 13.53 5.05
CA LEU A 572 -15.83 12.84 5.19
C LEU A 572 -15.72 11.38 4.76
N LEU A 573 -16.47 10.50 5.39
CA LEU A 573 -16.72 9.13 4.92
C LEU A 573 -18.21 8.90 4.75
N VAL A 574 -18.60 8.37 3.59
CA VAL A 574 -19.96 7.92 3.29
C VAL A 574 -19.96 6.40 3.18
N LEU A 575 -20.64 5.73 4.11
CA LEU A 575 -20.85 4.28 4.12
C LEU A 575 -22.33 3.99 3.84
N GLY A 576 -22.68 3.67 2.60
CA GLY A 576 -24.09 3.53 2.22
C GLY A 576 -24.84 4.85 2.45
N ASN A 577 -25.75 4.86 3.42
CA ASN A 577 -26.55 6.02 3.82
C ASN A 577 -26.04 6.72 5.10
N PHE A 578 -24.92 6.26 5.66
CA PHE A 578 -24.29 6.85 6.83
C PHE A 578 -23.18 7.82 6.42
N VAL A 579 -23.15 8.98 7.07
CA VAL A 579 -22.16 10.03 6.88
C VAL A 579 -21.39 10.25 8.17
N LEU A 580 -20.06 10.21 8.07
CA LEU A 580 -19.15 10.41 9.18
C LEU A 580 -18.24 11.60 8.89
N GLN A 581 -18.20 12.57 9.79
CA GLN A 581 -17.28 13.70 9.71
C GLN A 581 -16.03 13.40 10.54
N LYS A 582 -14.86 13.72 9.99
CA LYS A 582 -13.56 13.29 10.56
C LYS A 582 -13.29 13.92 11.94
N ASP A 583 -13.68 15.17 12.10
CA ASP A 583 -13.54 15.99 13.30
C ASP A 583 -14.51 15.62 14.42
N GLU A 584 -15.64 14.99 14.09
CA GLU A 584 -16.62 14.47 15.07
C GLU A 584 -16.26 13.07 15.59
N GLN A 585 -15.33 12.36 14.94
CA GLN A 585 -15.00 10.99 15.35
C GLN A 585 -14.26 10.98 16.69
N PRO A 586 -14.52 9.96 17.54
CA PRO A 586 -13.76 9.80 18.77
C PRO A 586 -12.26 9.69 18.44
N VAL A 587 -11.51 10.67 18.94
CA VAL A 587 -10.03 10.68 18.97
C VAL A 587 -9.60 10.13 20.32
N GLY A 588 -8.55 9.30 20.35
CA GLY A 588 -8.16 8.51 21.53
C GLY A 588 -8.06 9.34 22.82
N PHE A 589 -7.01 10.14 23.00
CA PHE A 589 -6.88 11.06 24.15
C PHE A 589 -6.58 12.49 23.68
N ARG A 590 -6.98 13.49 24.48
CA ARG A 590 -6.69 14.90 24.24
C ARG A 590 -5.50 15.33 25.10
N ALA A 591 -4.38 15.67 24.48
CA ALA A 591 -3.23 16.17 25.22
C ALA A 591 -3.51 17.52 25.90
N TRP A 592 -4.31 18.37 25.25
CA TRP A 592 -4.55 19.74 25.71
C TRP A 592 -6.00 19.94 26.08
N THR A 593 -6.21 20.60 27.21
CA THR A 593 -7.48 21.20 27.61
C THR A 593 -7.63 22.56 26.92
N ASP A 594 -8.86 22.94 26.57
CA ASP A 594 -9.16 24.25 26.00
C ASP A 594 -8.69 25.40 26.91
N GLU A 595 -8.20 26.49 26.30
CA GLU A 595 -7.80 27.68 27.08
C GLU A 595 -8.99 28.26 27.85
N GLY A 596 -8.80 28.48 29.15
CA GLY A 596 -9.85 29.02 30.04
C GLY A 596 -10.79 27.97 30.64
N ALA A 597 -10.55 26.68 30.45
CA ALA A 597 -11.34 25.63 31.10
C ALA A 597 -11.28 25.70 32.64
N SER A 598 -12.43 25.47 33.28
CA SER A 598 -12.58 25.52 34.74
C SER A 598 -12.17 24.24 35.46
N GLY A 599 -11.81 23.17 34.74
CA GLY A 599 -11.47 21.87 35.31
C GLY A 599 -10.68 20.97 34.35
N PRO A 600 -10.09 19.86 34.84
CA PRO A 600 -9.30 18.94 34.03
C PRO A 600 -10.14 18.21 32.97
N ASP A 601 -9.56 18.01 31.78
CA ASP A 601 -10.19 17.22 30.71
C ASP A 601 -10.22 15.72 31.11
N PRO A 602 -11.39 15.05 31.13
CA PRO A 602 -11.50 13.62 31.40
C PRO A 602 -10.68 12.74 30.45
N ASP A 603 -10.43 13.20 29.23
CA ASP A 603 -9.63 12.54 28.20
C ASP A 603 -8.19 13.06 28.13
N SER A 604 -7.73 13.83 29.13
CA SER A 604 -6.32 14.15 29.31
C SER A 604 -5.57 13.07 30.11
N PRO A 605 -4.37 12.66 29.67
CA PRO A 605 -3.56 11.65 30.36
C PRO A 605 -2.80 12.20 31.57
N TYR A 606 -2.72 13.52 31.75
CA TYR A 606 -1.78 14.14 32.66
C TYR A 606 -2.27 14.18 34.11
N ALA A 607 -1.36 13.87 35.03
CA ALA A 607 -1.59 13.93 36.47
C ALA A 607 -0.42 14.60 37.19
N ASP A 608 -0.68 15.16 38.35
CA ASP A 608 0.34 15.75 39.20
C ASP A 608 1.29 14.65 39.69
N PRO A 609 2.60 14.69 39.35
CA PRO A 609 3.56 13.67 39.78
C PRO A 609 3.76 13.60 41.32
N ARG A 610 3.23 14.56 42.09
CA ARG A 610 3.25 14.58 43.56
C ARG A 610 2.02 13.91 44.17
N THR A 611 0.83 14.22 43.65
CA THR A 611 -0.44 13.82 44.28
C THR A 611 -1.22 12.77 43.48
N GLY A 612 -0.98 12.66 42.17
CA GLY A 612 -1.76 11.84 41.25
C GLY A 612 -3.05 12.49 40.77
N ASP A 613 -3.33 13.74 41.17
CA ASP A 613 -4.55 14.45 40.77
C ASP A 613 -4.50 14.85 39.30
N PRO A 614 -5.62 14.82 38.55
CA PRO A 614 -5.67 15.27 37.16
C PRO A 614 -5.24 16.74 37.00
N LEU A 615 -4.42 17.02 35.99
CA LEU A 615 -3.96 18.37 35.68
C LEU A 615 -4.83 19.04 34.60
N ILE A 616 -5.01 20.35 34.71
CA ILE A 616 -5.44 21.21 33.59
C ILE A 616 -4.17 21.52 32.80
N VAL A 617 -4.05 20.99 31.58
CA VAL A 617 -2.85 21.16 30.75
C VAL A 617 -3.23 21.90 29.48
N THR A 618 -2.73 23.12 29.32
CA THR A 618 -2.93 23.98 28.15
C THR A 618 -1.62 24.12 27.38
N ALA A 619 -1.68 24.65 26.16
CA ALA A 619 -0.48 24.86 25.34
C ALA A 619 0.59 25.73 26.01
N THR A 620 0.22 26.54 27.01
CA THR A 620 1.10 27.51 27.68
C THR A 620 1.39 27.17 29.14
N GLY A 621 0.80 26.13 29.71
CA GLY A 621 1.05 25.75 31.09
C GLY A 621 0.18 24.62 31.63
N ALA A 622 0.66 23.97 32.69
CA ALA A 622 -0.05 22.92 33.40
C ALA A 622 -0.31 23.31 34.87
N LEU A 623 -1.53 23.07 35.36
CA LEU A 623 -1.99 23.47 36.69
C LEU A 623 -2.72 22.31 37.38
N ASN A 624 -2.37 22.05 38.63
CA ASN A 624 -3.19 21.24 39.52
C ASN A 624 -4.25 22.14 40.18
N PRO A 625 -5.56 21.98 39.88
CA PRO A 625 -6.60 22.83 40.43
C PRO A 625 -6.83 22.60 41.93
N ALA A 626 -6.48 21.44 42.47
CA ALA A 626 -6.65 21.11 43.89
C ALA A 626 -5.56 21.73 44.77
N THR A 627 -4.31 21.75 44.30
CA THR A 627 -3.15 22.23 45.08
C THR A 627 -2.64 23.61 44.65
N GLY A 628 -3.03 24.09 43.46
CA GLY A 628 -2.48 25.30 42.84
C GLY A 628 -1.07 25.12 42.26
N THR A 629 -0.50 23.91 42.30
CA THR A 629 0.84 23.62 41.75
C THR A 629 0.88 23.85 40.25
N ARG A 630 1.90 24.55 39.76
CA ARG A 630 2.11 24.83 38.34
C ARG A 630 3.34 24.09 37.80
N TYR A 631 3.22 23.62 36.57
CA TYR A 631 4.28 23.01 35.78
C TYR A 631 4.43 23.77 34.46
N GLU A 632 5.67 23.95 34.02
CA GLU A 632 5.97 24.63 32.76
C GLU A 632 5.64 23.75 31.56
N VAL A 633 5.24 24.38 30.47
CA VAL A 633 5.10 23.74 29.15
C VAL A 633 6.04 24.49 28.22
N GLU A 634 7.07 23.80 27.73
CA GLU A 634 8.10 24.38 26.88
C GLU A 634 8.06 23.67 25.53
N ASP A 635 7.98 24.42 24.42
CA ASP A 635 7.82 23.89 23.06
C ASP A 635 6.66 22.88 22.91
N GLY A 636 5.57 23.06 23.68
CA GLY A 636 4.45 22.12 23.70
C GLY A 636 4.73 20.81 24.46
N ILE A 637 5.76 20.77 25.31
CA ILE A 637 6.11 19.61 26.13
C ILE A 637 5.91 19.96 27.61
N PRO A 638 4.92 19.37 28.31
CA PRO A 638 4.79 19.53 29.75
C PRO A 638 6.01 18.99 30.50
N ARG A 639 6.59 19.82 31.36
CA ARG A 639 7.76 19.52 32.19
C ARG A 639 7.30 18.92 33.53
N LEU A 640 6.90 17.64 33.52
CA LEU A 640 6.40 16.91 34.69
C LEU A 640 7.49 16.07 35.39
N PHE A 641 8.76 16.40 35.15
CA PHE A 641 9.88 15.69 35.75
C PHE A 641 10.06 16.09 37.22
N LEU A 642 9.95 15.11 38.13
CA LEU A 642 10.39 15.25 39.51
C LEU A 642 11.55 14.27 39.77
N PRO A 643 12.69 14.75 40.30
CA PRO A 643 13.77 13.87 40.73
C PRO A 643 13.27 12.84 41.76
N THR A 644 13.79 11.63 41.67
CA THR A 644 13.68 10.66 42.75
C THR A 644 14.77 10.92 43.79
N GLU A 645 14.44 10.80 45.08
CA GLU A 645 15.44 10.67 46.13
C GLU A 645 16.00 9.23 46.11
N ASP A 646 16.79 8.91 45.08
CA ASP A 646 17.45 7.61 44.96
C ASP A 646 18.71 7.61 45.82
N LYS A 647 18.61 7.13 47.07
CA LYS A 647 19.77 6.69 47.84
C LYS A 647 19.78 5.17 47.89
N GLU A 648 20.51 4.53 46.97
CA GLU A 648 21.33 3.32 47.18
C GLU A 648 21.86 2.73 45.86
N LEU A 649 23.09 3.11 45.52
CA LEU A 649 24.22 2.30 45.02
C LEU A 649 25.38 3.29 44.81
N ASP A 650 26.44 3.15 45.60
CA ASP A 650 27.70 3.93 45.56
C ASP A 650 27.59 5.48 45.52
N GLY A 651 26.48 6.05 46.03
CA GLY A 651 26.34 7.49 46.21
C GLY A 651 26.10 8.30 44.92
N ALA A 652 25.78 7.65 43.80
CA ALA A 652 25.52 8.33 42.53
C ALA A 652 24.08 8.14 42.04
N ASN A 653 23.43 9.24 41.64
CA ASN A 653 22.07 9.23 41.08
C ASN A 653 22.09 8.65 39.65
N VAL A 654 21.81 7.34 39.51
CA VAL A 654 21.79 6.61 38.22
C VAL A 654 20.88 7.32 37.20
N THR A 655 19.70 7.77 37.62
CA THR A 655 18.76 8.51 36.77
C THR A 655 19.41 9.77 36.19
N ASP A 656 20.10 10.55 37.02
CA ASP A 656 20.82 11.75 36.55
C ASP A 656 22.02 11.41 35.65
N ILE A 657 22.74 10.33 35.92
CA ILE A 657 23.88 9.91 35.09
C ILE A 657 23.41 9.50 33.69
N VAL A 658 22.37 8.66 33.62
CA VAL A 658 21.80 8.19 32.35
C VAL A 658 21.15 9.35 31.60
N ARG A 659 20.42 10.24 32.29
CA ARG A 659 19.89 11.47 31.69
C ARG A 659 20.99 12.33 31.06
N LYS A 660 22.06 12.63 31.81
CA LYS A 660 23.21 13.40 31.29
C LYS A 660 23.88 12.74 30.08
N PHE A 661 23.92 11.41 30.06
CA PHE A 661 24.47 10.65 28.93
C PHE A 661 23.63 10.85 27.66
N TYR A 662 22.31 10.67 27.73
CA TYR A 662 21.41 10.83 26.59
C TYR A 662 21.15 12.30 26.20
N GLU A 663 21.27 13.24 27.13
CA GLU A 663 21.25 14.69 26.81
C GLU A 663 22.42 15.08 25.90
N LYS A 664 23.58 14.43 26.08
CA LYS A 664 24.76 14.61 25.22
C LYS A 664 24.66 13.82 23.92
N THR A 665 24.07 12.63 23.96
CA THR A 665 23.97 11.72 22.81
C THR A 665 22.53 11.22 22.65
N PRO A 666 21.63 12.02 22.04
CA PRO A 666 20.25 11.61 21.84
C PRO A 666 20.15 10.32 21.01
N PHE A 667 19.31 9.39 21.45
CA PHE A 667 19.13 8.10 20.80
C PHE A 667 17.64 7.69 20.79
N PRO A 668 17.13 7.11 19.69
CA PRO A 668 17.76 6.94 18.37
C PRO A 668 17.93 8.28 17.64
N ASN A 669 18.98 8.50 16.85
CA ASN A 669 19.19 9.80 16.19
C ASN A 669 18.33 9.95 14.90
N TYR A 670 17.84 11.17 14.62
CA TYR A 670 17.21 11.57 13.35
C TYR A 670 18.26 12.19 12.41
N ASP A 671 18.28 11.81 11.13
CA ASP A 671 19.09 12.49 10.12
C ASP A 671 18.27 13.59 9.41
N ASN A 672 18.95 14.51 8.71
CA ASN A 672 18.33 15.48 7.79
C ASN A 672 17.50 14.83 6.64
N VAL A 673 17.56 13.50 6.50
CA VAL A 673 16.92 12.71 5.43
C VAL A 673 15.73 11.89 5.93
N ASP A 674 15.48 11.84 7.24
CA ASP A 674 14.38 11.06 7.79
C ASP A 674 13.04 11.75 7.48
N SER A 675 12.28 11.14 6.56
CA SER A 675 10.92 11.55 6.19
C SER A 675 9.90 10.61 6.84
N VAL A 676 8.62 11.00 6.87
CA VAL A 676 7.49 10.11 7.25
C VAL A 676 7.59 8.75 6.55
N ARG A 677 7.96 8.74 5.27
CA ARG A 677 8.15 7.51 4.48
C ARG A 677 9.32 6.66 4.99
N ALA A 678 10.46 7.28 5.31
CA ALA A 678 11.61 6.56 5.85
C ALA A 678 11.27 5.93 7.21
N LEU A 679 10.51 6.63 8.05
CA LEU A 679 10.03 6.12 9.32
C LEU A 679 9.09 4.92 9.14
N LEU A 680 8.09 5.02 8.24
CA LEU A 680 7.18 3.93 7.90
C LEU A 680 7.91 2.69 7.34
N GLN A 681 8.90 2.90 6.46
CA GLN A 681 9.67 1.82 5.86
C GLN A 681 10.59 1.14 6.88
N LYS A 682 11.26 1.94 7.74
CA LYS A 682 12.08 1.42 8.85
C LYS A 682 11.24 0.57 9.80
N ALA A 683 10.04 1.04 10.14
CA ALA A 683 9.10 0.28 10.95
C ALA A 683 8.59 -0.98 10.25
N GLY A 684 8.33 -0.91 8.94
CA GLY A 684 7.91 -2.07 8.12
C GLY A 684 8.97 -3.18 8.02
N HIS A 685 10.26 -2.81 8.06
CA HIS A 685 11.36 -3.79 8.09
C HIS A 685 11.61 -4.39 9.49
N GLY A 686 11.25 -3.67 10.55
CA GLY A 686 11.41 -4.14 11.93
C GLY A 686 10.26 -5.05 12.37
N LEU A 687 10.56 -6.29 12.76
CA LEU A 687 9.54 -7.26 13.19
C LEU A 687 8.67 -6.69 14.32
N PHE A 688 9.28 -6.04 15.31
CA PHE A 688 8.57 -5.48 16.47
C PHE A 688 7.57 -4.38 16.08
N ALA A 689 8.02 -3.33 15.40
CA ALA A 689 7.17 -2.22 15.00
C ALA A 689 6.04 -2.65 14.05
N ARG A 690 6.33 -3.59 13.13
CA ARG A 690 5.33 -4.19 12.25
C ARG A 690 4.24 -4.93 13.04
N LEU A 691 4.62 -5.77 14.00
CA LEU A 691 3.66 -6.50 14.84
C LEU A 691 2.82 -5.53 15.69
N LEU A 692 3.42 -4.50 16.29
CA LEU A 692 2.65 -3.49 17.03
C LEU A 692 1.63 -2.80 16.11
N ASN A 693 2.02 -2.46 14.88
CA ASN A 693 1.12 -1.83 13.93
C ASN A 693 -0.03 -2.76 13.48
N GLU A 694 0.20 -4.06 13.40
CA GLU A 694 -0.82 -5.04 13.05
C GLU A 694 -1.78 -5.34 14.21
N GLN A 695 -1.32 -5.26 15.46
CA GLN A 695 -2.05 -5.75 16.64
C GLN A 695 -2.71 -4.66 17.49
N ILE A 696 -2.15 -3.45 17.55
CA ILE A 696 -2.73 -2.37 18.35
C ILE A 696 -3.90 -1.73 17.58
N PRO A 697 -5.10 -1.56 18.16
CA PRO A 697 -6.21 -0.83 17.52
C PRO A 697 -5.82 0.61 17.16
N PHE A 698 -6.44 1.19 16.13
CA PHE A 698 -6.07 2.53 15.64
C PHE A 698 -6.56 3.66 16.55
N ASP A 699 -7.57 3.45 17.38
CA ASP A 699 -8.12 4.41 18.34
C ASP A 699 -7.48 4.27 19.73
N ALA A 700 -6.59 3.29 19.90
CA ALA A 700 -5.97 2.98 21.18
C ALA A 700 -5.18 4.18 21.73
N ARG A 701 -5.31 4.37 23.05
CA ARG A 701 -4.49 5.25 23.87
C ARG A 701 -3.20 4.51 24.22
N VAL A 702 -2.10 4.94 23.63
CA VAL A 702 -0.79 4.31 23.81
C VAL A 702 0.13 5.27 24.56
N VAL A 703 0.89 4.76 25.52
CA VAL A 703 2.04 5.49 26.09
C VAL A 703 3.33 4.76 25.74
N ASP A 704 4.28 5.52 25.21
CA ASP A 704 5.64 5.08 24.87
C ASP A 704 6.60 5.64 25.93
N ILE A 705 6.99 4.78 26.87
CA ILE A 705 7.83 5.11 28.02
C ILE A 705 9.29 5.04 27.62
N GLY A 706 10.02 6.15 27.82
CA GLY A 706 11.40 6.31 27.36
C GLY A 706 11.49 6.33 25.84
N CYS A 707 10.66 7.16 25.20
CA CYS A 707 10.51 7.18 23.76
C CYS A 707 11.76 7.70 23.02
N GLY A 708 12.74 8.27 23.74
CA GLY A 708 13.92 8.89 23.17
C GLY A 708 13.53 10.03 22.25
N THR A 709 13.90 9.94 20.97
CA THR A 709 13.49 10.89 19.94
C THR A 709 12.09 10.61 19.37
N GLY A 710 11.31 9.70 19.95
CA GLY A 710 9.91 9.50 19.59
C GLY A 710 9.68 8.85 18.23
N GLN A 711 10.65 8.11 17.68
CA GLN A 711 10.46 7.39 16.41
C GLN A 711 9.29 6.41 16.47
N LEU A 712 9.17 5.62 17.54
CA LEU A 712 8.04 4.71 17.73
C LEU A 712 6.74 5.47 18.00
N THR A 713 6.78 6.48 18.88
CA THR A 713 5.66 7.38 19.16
C THR A 713 5.06 7.96 17.87
N ASN A 714 5.89 8.63 17.06
CA ASN A 714 5.50 9.25 15.80
C ASN A 714 5.02 8.19 14.79
N PHE A 715 5.67 7.03 14.71
CA PHE A 715 5.22 5.94 13.83
C PHE A 715 3.82 5.44 14.19
N LEU A 716 3.56 5.14 15.46
CA LEU A 716 2.26 4.66 15.91
C LEU A 716 1.18 5.73 15.75
N ALA A 717 1.53 7.01 15.91
CA ALA A 717 0.66 8.15 15.66
C ALA A 717 0.37 8.37 14.17
N ILE A 718 1.35 8.17 13.28
CA ILE A 718 1.15 8.12 11.82
C ILE A 718 0.25 6.94 11.44
N ALA A 719 0.30 5.85 12.19
CA ALA A 719 -0.65 4.75 12.07
C ALA A 719 -1.95 4.97 12.89
N HIS A 720 -2.19 6.24 13.25
CA HIS A 720 -3.42 6.84 13.76
C HIS A 720 -3.81 6.55 15.20
N ARG A 721 -2.94 5.92 15.99
CA ARG A 721 -3.13 5.81 17.45
C ARG A 721 -2.94 7.16 18.11
N SER A 722 -3.57 7.36 19.28
CA SER A 722 -3.23 8.50 20.13
C SER A 722 -2.07 8.07 21.01
N VAL A 723 -0.90 8.66 20.79
CA VAL A 723 0.34 8.18 21.40
C VAL A 723 0.99 9.29 22.22
N LEU A 724 1.20 9.01 23.51
CA LEU A 724 1.98 9.87 24.39
C LEU A 724 3.41 9.33 24.48
N GLY A 725 4.36 10.04 23.89
CA GLY A 725 5.78 9.77 24.09
C GLY A 725 6.27 10.44 25.37
N THR A 726 6.96 9.68 26.21
CA THR A 726 7.51 10.23 27.46
C THR A 726 8.98 9.90 27.60
N ASP A 727 9.76 10.85 28.09
CA ASP A 727 11.19 10.66 28.35
C ASP A 727 11.64 11.58 29.49
N MET A 728 12.79 11.30 30.08
CA MET A 728 13.42 12.20 31.05
C MET A 728 14.25 13.29 30.38
N CYS A 729 14.68 13.10 29.13
CA CYS A 729 15.58 13.99 28.40
C CYS A 729 14.80 15.01 27.56
N GLY A 730 14.91 16.30 27.91
CA GLY A 730 14.23 17.38 27.19
C GLY A 730 14.65 17.51 25.73
N ASN A 731 15.95 17.36 25.41
CA ASN A 731 16.47 17.47 24.05
C ASN A 731 15.91 16.40 23.10
N SER A 732 15.78 15.17 23.57
CA SER A 732 15.24 14.06 22.78
C SER A 732 13.75 14.29 22.47
N LEU A 733 12.98 14.75 23.46
CA LEU A 733 11.58 15.11 23.28
C LEU A 733 11.41 16.31 22.34
N ALA A 734 12.30 17.29 22.39
CA ALA A 734 12.28 18.42 21.47
C ALA A 734 12.46 17.97 20.00
N LEU A 735 13.39 17.04 19.74
CA LEU A 735 13.55 16.43 18.41
C LEU A 735 12.29 15.67 17.98
N ALA A 736 11.67 14.94 18.91
CA ALA A 736 10.45 14.19 18.65
C ALA A 736 9.27 15.09 18.28
N GLN A 737 9.07 16.17 19.06
CA GLN A 737 8.03 17.18 18.88
C GLN A 737 8.25 17.99 17.60
N GLN A 738 9.50 18.38 17.30
CA GLN A 738 9.82 19.07 16.05
C GLN A 738 9.54 18.19 14.82
N PHE A 739 9.83 16.89 14.89
CA PHE A 739 9.47 15.96 13.83
C PHE A 739 7.94 15.88 13.65
N ALA A 740 7.19 15.78 14.74
CA ALA A 740 5.73 15.77 14.71
C ALA A 740 5.15 17.05 14.07
N ILE A 741 5.61 18.23 14.52
CA ILE A 741 5.17 19.53 13.99
C ILE A 741 5.53 19.67 12.51
N LYS A 742 6.79 19.37 12.15
CA LYS A 742 7.28 19.46 10.76
C LYS A 742 6.45 18.60 9.79
N HIS A 743 5.89 17.50 10.28
CA HIS A 743 5.17 16.52 9.47
C HIS A 743 3.65 16.49 9.72
N GLY A 744 3.10 17.39 10.54
CA GLY A 744 1.67 17.45 10.85
C GLY A 744 1.14 16.20 11.55
N ILE A 745 1.91 15.63 12.49
CA ILE A 745 1.52 14.42 13.22
C ILE A 745 0.74 14.84 14.48
N ASP A 746 -0.57 15.03 14.33
CA ASP A 746 -1.40 15.65 15.38
C ASP A 746 -1.81 14.68 16.51
N ARG A 747 -1.58 13.37 16.33
CA ARG A 747 -1.92 12.33 17.31
C ARG A 747 -0.74 11.88 18.18
N ALA A 748 0.41 12.52 18.01
CA ALA A 748 1.57 12.36 18.87
C ALA A 748 1.62 13.53 19.87
N ALA A 749 1.71 13.23 21.15
CA ALA A 749 2.00 14.20 22.20
C ALA A 749 3.24 13.76 22.96
N PHE A 750 3.91 14.72 23.61
CA PHE A 750 5.14 14.46 24.32
C PHE A 750 5.12 15.10 25.71
N ALA A 751 5.64 14.40 26.71
CA ALA A 751 5.79 14.95 28.06
C ALA A 751 7.09 14.48 28.72
N GLN A 752 7.73 15.39 29.43
CA GLN A 752 8.90 15.04 30.22
C GLN A 752 8.46 14.47 31.56
N MET A 753 8.95 13.29 31.94
CA MET A 753 8.63 12.71 33.24
C MET A 753 9.72 11.78 33.77
N ASN A 754 9.61 11.45 35.05
CA ASN A 754 10.38 10.40 35.70
C ASN A 754 9.49 9.15 35.85
N LEU A 755 9.93 8.00 35.33
CA LEU A 755 9.14 6.76 35.38
C LEU A 755 8.88 6.22 36.81
N PHE A 756 9.64 6.67 37.82
CA PHE A 756 9.38 6.34 39.23
C PHE A 756 8.25 7.18 39.84
N ARG A 757 7.99 8.35 39.26
CA ARG A 757 6.89 9.26 39.60
C ARG A 757 6.22 9.75 38.31
N PRO A 758 5.50 8.87 37.59
CA PRO A 758 4.89 9.25 36.32
C PRO A 758 3.92 10.42 36.55
N GLY A 759 4.06 11.49 35.76
CA GLY A 759 3.10 12.60 35.74
C GLY A 759 1.84 12.26 34.94
N LEU A 760 1.33 11.03 35.09
CA LEU A 760 0.28 10.45 34.26
C LEU A 760 -0.78 9.75 35.12
N ARG A 761 -2.00 9.70 34.61
CA ARG A 761 -3.14 9.07 35.28
C ARG A 761 -3.03 7.55 35.25
N ASP A 762 -3.21 6.93 36.41
CA ASP A 762 -3.36 5.49 36.52
C ASP A 762 -4.61 5.01 35.76
N GLY A 763 -4.51 3.85 35.11
CA GLY A 763 -5.62 3.20 34.43
C GLY A 763 -6.14 3.92 33.18
N PHE A 764 -5.34 4.78 32.55
CA PHE A 764 -5.76 5.61 31.42
C PHE A 764 -5.48 4.97 30.05
N PHE A 765 -4.40 4.22 29.90
CA PHE A 765 -3.90 3.76 28.60
C PHE A 765 -4.37 2.33 28.25
N ASP A 766 -4.64 2.09 26.98
CA ASP A 766 -4.90 0.76 26.44
C ASP A 766 -3.61 -0.07 26.36
N PHE A 767 -2.50 0.60 25.98
CA PHE A 767 -1.19 -0.01 25.83
C PHE A 767 -0.12 0.85 26.49
N VAL A 768 0.67 0.24 27.38
CA VAL A 768 1.87 0.81 27.97
C VAL A 768 3.07 0.09 27.37
N ILE A 769 3.89 0.81 26.60
CA ILE A 769 5.07 0.25 25.93
C ILE A 769 6.31 0.84 26.57
N SER A 770 7.24 -0.01 27.00
CA SER A 770 8.54 0.38 27.53
C SER A 770 9.62 -0.54 26.95
N ASN A 771 10.15 -0.16 25.79
CA ASN A 771 11.05 -1.00 25.02
C ASN A 771 12.47 -0.44 25.03
N GLY A 772 13.42 -1.09 25.73
CA GLY A 772 14.80 -0.61 25.75
C GLY A 772 15.15 0.34 26.90
N VAL A 773 14.32 0.40 27.96
CA VAL A 773 14.38 1.52 28.93
C VAL A 773 14.64 1.07 30.36
N LEU A 774 13.82 0.13 30.88
CA LEU A 774 13.85 -0.21 32.31
C LEU A 774 15.21 -0.74 32.79
N HIS A 775 15.98 -1.41 31.93
CA HIS A 775 17.30 -1.92 32.29
C HIS A 775 18.37 -0.83 32.42
N HIS A 776 18.07 0.42 32.07
CA HIS A 776 18.93 1.58 32.34
C HIS A 776 18.56 2.30 33.65
N THR A 777 17.64 1.75 34.43
CA THR A 777 17.24 2.30 35.74
C THR A 777 17.99 1.60 36.88
N ASN A 778 18.05 2.25 38.05
CA ASN A 778 18.62 1.64 39.27
C ASN A 778 17.77 0.47 39.80
N ASP A 779 16.44 0.58 39.69
CA ASP A 779 15.48 -0.42 40.15
C ASP A 779 14.42 -0.71 39.06
N PRO A 780 14.75 -1.61 38.10
CA PRO A 780 13.86 -1.96 36.99
C PRO A 780 12.52 -2.55 37.44
N ARG A 781 12.51 -3.29 38.57
CA ARG A 781 11.30 -3.92 39.12
C ARG A 781 10.35 -2.88 39.68
N ARG A 782 10.85 -1.92 40.47
CA ARG A 782 10.04 -0.81 40.98
C ARG A 782 9.57 0.10 39.86
N ALA A 783 10.42 0.39 38.89
CA ALA A 783 10.05 1.14 37.69
C ALA A 783 8.89 0.46 36.95
N PHE A 784 9.01 -0.85 36.69
CA PHE A 784 7.96 -1.67 36.09
C PHE A 784 6.63 -1.58 36.86
N ALA A 785 6.68 -1.73 38.18
CA ALA A 785 5.50 -1.69 39.04
C ALA A 785 4.77 -0.33 39.01
N ARG A 786 5.46 0.78 38.72
CA ARG A 786 4.81 2.08 38.59
C ARG A 786 4.19 2.26 37.21
N ILE A 787 4.91 1.94 36.14
CA ILE A 787 4.39 2.13 34.78
C ILE A 787 3.26 1.13 34.44
N SER A 788 3.23 -0.06 35.05
CA SER A 788 2.16 -1.04 34.86
C SER A 788 0.78 -0.53 35.29
N ARG A 789 0.74 0.39 36.26
CA ARG A 789 -0.49 1.02 36.77
C ARG A 789 -1.13 1.99 35.78
N LEU A 790 -0.39 2.45 34.78
CA LEU A 790 -0.90 3.35 33.74
C LEU A 790 -1.85 2.62 32.78
N ALA A 791 -1.73 1.29 32.64
CA ALA A 791 -2.60 0.49 31.80
C ALA A 791 -3.99 0.37 32.43
N LYS A 792 -5.07 0.57 31.70
CA LYS A 792 -6.44 0.34 32.20
C LYS A 792 -6.71 -1.14 32.50
N PRO A 793 -7.73 -1.50 33.28
CA PRO A 793 -8.17 -2.89 33.39
C PRO A 793 -8.45 -3.50 32.01
N GLY A 794 -7.91 -4.69 31.74
CA GLY A 794 -7.94 -5.33 30.43
C GLY A 794 -6.94 -4.81 29.39
N GLY A 795 -6.21 -3.72 29.70
CA GLY A 795 -5.15 -3.14 28.87
C GLY A 795 -3.84 -3.93 28.94
N TYR A 796 -2.88 -3.57 28.10
CA TYR A 796 -1.65 -4.33 27.89
C TYR A 796 -0.40 -3.55 28.32
N VAL A 797 0.57 -4.26 28.88
CA VAL A 797 1.90 -3.75 29.25
C VAL A 797 2.94 -4.54 28.49
N LEU A 798 3.81 -3.84 27.77
CA LEU A 798 4.81 -4.39 26.87
C LEU A 798 6.19 -3.92 27.28
N VAL A 799 7.09 -4.84 27.63
CA VAL A 799 8.43 -4.50 28.10
C VAL A 799 9.52 -5.22 27.33
N GLY A 800 10.52 -4.46 26.88
CA GLY A 800 11.69 -4.95 26.17
C GLY A 800 12.96 -4.77 27.01
N LEU A 801 13.69 -5.86 27.26
CA LEU A 801 14.81 -5.92 28.21
C LEU A 801 16.02 -6.69 27.64
N TYR A 802 17.20 -6.44 28.20
CA TYR A 802 18.38 -7.27 27.94
C TYR A 802 18.33 -8.57 28.73
N HIS A 803 18.54 -9.68 28.03
CA HIS A 803 18.51 -11.03 28.56
C HIS A 803 19.85 -11.42 29.22
N ALA A 804 19.79 -11.94 30.45
CA ALA A 804 20.95 -12.22 31.30
C ALA A 804 22.02 -13.10 30.62
N TYR A 805 21.60 -14.13 29.87
CA TYR A 805 22.54 -15.10 29.29
C TYR A 805 23.09 -14.69 27.92
N SER A 806 22.27 -14.10 27.05
CA SER A 806 22.67 -13.77 25.68
C SER A 806 23.42 -12.44 25.58
N ARG A 807 23.28 -11.55 26.57
CA ARG A 807 24.04 -10.30 26.66
C ARG A 807 25.51 -10.49 27.06
N GLN A 808 25.92 -11.69 27.51
CA GLN A 808 27.30 -11.96 27.94
C GLN A 808 28.34 -11.79 26.82
N LEU A 809 28.02 -12.20 25.59
CA LEU A 809 28.90 -11.98 24.44
C LEU A 809 29.11 -10.49 24.14
N HIS A 810 28.07 -9.68 24.38
CA HIS A 810 28.15 -8.23 24.25
C HIS A 810 29.10 -7.63 25.29
N TYR A 811 29.01 -8.06 26.55
CA TYR A 811 29.93 -7.63 27.60
C TYR A 811 31.39 -7.95 27.28
N ALA A 812 31.67 -9.14 26.72
CA ALA A 812 33.01 -9.49 26.27
C ALA A 812 33.52 -8.54 25.17
N ARG A 813 32.68 -8.21 24.18
CA ARG A 813 33.01 -7.22 23.13
C ARG A 813 33.23 -5.82 23.71
N ARG A 814 32.41 -5.43 24.69
CA ARG A 814 32.48 -4.15 25.37
C ARG A 814 33.74 -3.98 26.20
N ALA A 815 34.15 -5.02 26.92
CA ALA A 815 35.43 -5.06 27.62
C ALA A 815 36.59 -4.91 26.63
N LEU A 816 36.57 -5.67 25.51
CA LEU A 816 37.59 -5.56 24.47
C LEU A 816 37.65 -4.15 23.87
N PHE A 817 36.50 -3.53 23.58
CA PHE A 817 36.44 -2.16 23.07
C PHE A 817 37.03 -1.15 24.07
N ARG A 818 36.68 -1.24 25.35
CA ARG A 818 37.23 -0.35 26.39
C ARG A 818 38.74 -0.50 26.56
N LEU A 819 39.29 -1.69 26.31
CA LEU A 819 40.72 -1.96 26.40
C LEU A 819 41.50 -1.54 25.14
N THR A 820 40.90 -1.63 23.96
CA THR A 820 41.63 -1.52 22.67
C THR A 820 41.21 -0.32 21.83
N GLY A 821 40.03 0.24 22.04
CA GLY A 821 39.40 1.24 21.17
C GLY A 821 38.95 0.70 19.81
N ILE A 822 39.06 -0.61 19.55
CA ILE A 822 38.80 -1.19 18.23
C ILE A 822 37.35 -1.69 18.12
N THR A 823 36.60 -1.15 17.16
CA THR A 823 35.35 -1.72 16.63
C THR A 823 35.54 -2.11 15.17
N SER A 824 35.13 -3.33 14.79
CA SER A 824 35.21 -3.81 13.41
C SER A 824 33.89 -4.45 12.96
N ARG A 825 33.64 -4.51 11.65
CA ARG A 825 32.47 -5.18 11.05
C ARG A 825 32.41 -6.69 11.36
N VAL A 826 33.55 -7.28 11.73
CA VAL A 826 33.68 -8.69 12.14
C VAL A 826 33.23 -8.88 13.60
N LEU A 827 33.50 -7.90 14.47
CA LEU A 827 33.16 -7.92 15.89
C LEU A 827 31.73 -7.47 16.17
N ASP A 828 31.22 -6.51 15.38
CA ASP A 828 29.83 -6.08 15.39
C ASP A 828 29.26 -6.03 13.96
N PRO A 829 28.35 -6.96 13.59
CA PRO A 829 27.71 -6.98 12.27
C PRO A 829 26.91 -5.70 11.94
N HIS A 830 26.46 -4.93 12.93
CA HIS A 830 25.76 -3.65 12.74
C HIS A 830 26.71 -2.51 12.39
N PHE A 831 27.99 -2.63 12.74
CA PHE A 831 29.03 -1.61 12.50
C PHE A 831 29.26 -1.30 11.01
N GLY A 832 28.83 -2.18 10.10
CA GLY A 832 28.90 -1.99 8.64
C GLY A 832 27.56 -1.71 7.95
N ARG A 833 26.45 -1.58 8.70
CA ARG A 833 25.10 -1.29 8.17
C ARG A 833 24.65 0.16 8.37
N VAL A 834 25.30 0.89 9.28
CA VAL A 834 24.99 2.29 9.59
C VAL A 834 25.87 3.19 8.71
N ALA A 835 25.25 3.88 7.74
CA ALA A 835 25.97 4.62 6.70
C ALA A 835 26.41 6.05 7.10
N ALA A 836 25.77 6.64 8.11
CA ALA A 836 26.05 8.01 8.57
C ALA A 836 26.99 8.02 9.79
N GLU A 837 28.00 8.88 9.76
CA GLU A 837 29.05 9.00 10.79
C GLU A 837 28.46 9.27 12.18
N GLY A 838 27.50 10.21 12.30
CA GLY A 838 26.83 10.52 13.56
C GLY A 838 25.94 9.41 14.13
N LYS A 839 25.27 8.62 13.28
CA LYS A 839 24.49 7.44 13.74
C LYS A 839 25.41 6.32 14.22
N ARG A 840 26.58 6.19 13.60
CA ARG A 840 27.59 5.22 14.01
C ARG A 840 28.16 5.58 15.37
N GLU A 841 28.48 6.85 15.59
CA GLU A 841 28.95 7.34 16.88
C GLU A 841 27.92 7.15 17.98
N ALA A 842 26.65 7.56 17.76
CA ALA A 842 25.58 7.36 18.74
C ALA A 842 25.36 5.88 19.07
N TRP A 843 25.37 4.99 18.07
CA TRP A 843 25.30 3.54 18.26
C TRP A 843 26.47 3.01 19.09
N VAL A 844 27.70 3.47 18.82
CA VAL A 844 28.88 3.05 19.56
C VAL A 844 28.81 3.55 21.01
N GLN A 845 28.40 4.80 21.23
CA GLN A 845 28.22 5.36 22.56
C GLN A 845 27.19 4.55 23.35
N ASP A 846 26.03 4.29 22.77
CA ASP A 846 24.96 3.51 23.40
C ASP A 846 25.38 2.06 23.69
N GLN A 847 25.97 1.36 22.72
CA GLN A 847 26.28 -0.05 22.90
C GLN A 847 27.53 -0.30 23.76
N TYR A 848 28.52 0.59 23.74
CA TYR A 848 29.82 0.34 24.38
C TYR A 848 30.15 1.31 25.54
N CYS A 849 29.62 2.52 25.53
CA CYS A 849 29.95 3.57 26.50
C CYS A 849 28.82 3.87 27.50
N HIS A 850 27.65 3.22 27.38
CA HIS A 850 26.49 3.50 28.26
C HIS A 850 26.79 3.35 29.77
N PRO A 851 26.48 4.34 30.62
CA PRO A 851 26.97 4.37 31.99
C PRO A 851 26.40 3.26 32.89
N HIS A 852 25.18 2.81 32.64
CA HIS A 852 24.50 1.81 33.47
C HIS A 852 23.58 0.89 32.65
N GLU A 853 23.69 -0.42 32.80
CA GLU A 853 22.74 -1.38 32.23
C GLU A 853 22.61 -2.59 33.15
N SER A 854 21.40 -3.13 33.29
CA SER A 854 21.10 -4.38 33.98
C SER A 854 20.63 -5.45 32.98
N CYS A 855 20.69 -6.73 33.35
CA CYS A 855 20.12 -7.80 32.54
C CYS A 855 19.14 -8.64 33.35
N HIS A 856 18.18 -9.26 32.69
CA HIS A 856 17.06 -9.97 33.31
C HIS A 856 16.77 -11.31 32.63
N THR A 857 16.09 -12.20 33.33
CA THR A 857 15.58 -13.48 32.83
C THR A 857 14.08 -13.39 32.56
N PHE A 858 13.53 -14.34 31.80
CA PHE A 858 12.08 -14.43 31.63
C PHE A 858 11.36 -14.66 32.97
N ASP A 859 11.90 -15.54 33.82
CA ASP A 859 11.30 -15.89 35.11
C ASP A 859 11.19 -14.67 36.04
N GLU A 860 12.23 -13.83 36.10
CA GLU A 860 12.20 -12.57 36.86
C GLU A 860 11.08 -11.64 36.37
N VAL A 861 10.94 -11.48 35.06
CA VAL A 861 9.94 -10.59 34.46
C VAL A 861 8.52 -11.17 34.60
N PHE A 862 8.36 -12.49 34.52
CA PHE A 862 7.08 -13.15 34.79
C PHE A 862 6.63 -12.94 36.24
N ASN A 863 7.55 -13.02 37.21
CA ASN A 863 7.23 -12.67 38.59
C ASN A 863 6.79 -11.20 38.72
N TRP A 864 7.41 -10.27 37.97
CA TRP A 864 6.95 -8.88 37.96
C TRP A 864 5.52 -8.75 37.41
N LEU A 865 5.15 -9.54 36.39
CA LEU A 865 3.77 -9.56 35.88
C LEU A 865 2.80 -9.99 36.97
N GLU A 866 3.08 -11.12 37.63
CA GLU A 866 2.21 -11.68 38.67
C GLU A 866 2.05 -10.72 39.86
N GLU A 867 3.14 -10.13 40.35
CA GLU A 867 3.14 -9.15 41.44
C GLU A 867 2.32 -7.89 41.14
N ASN A 868 2.16 -7.55 39.85
CA ASN A 868 1.44 -6.37 39.39
C ASN A 868 0.07 -6.71 38.79
N ASN A 869 -0.46 -7.90 39.05
CA ASN A 869 -1.78 -8.36 38.58
C ASN A 869 -1.92 -8.32 37.04
N LEU A 870 -0.84 -8.66 36.33
CA LEU A 870 -0.79 -8.82 34.88
C LEU A 870 -0.78 -10.31 34.51
N GLU A 871 -1.70 -10.73 33.66
CA GLU A 871 -1.70 -12.05 33.04
C GLU A 871 -0.69 -12.09 31.88
N PHE A 872 0.18 -13.10 31.85
CA PHE A 872 1.09 -13.29 30.74
C PHE A 872 0.33 -13.61 29.44
N VAL A 873 0.64 -12.89 28.37
CA VAL A 873 0.01 -13.07 27.05
C VAL A 873 0.97 -13.75 26.08
N ASN A 874 2.18 -13.20 25.93
CA ASN A 874 3.16 -13.68 24.95
C ASN A 874 4.56 -13.15 25.25
N ALA A 875 5.57 -13.75 24.60
CA ALA A 875 6.96 -13.29 24.64
C ALA A 875 7.65 -13.42 23.27
N ILE A 876 8.63 -12.56 23.01
CA ILE A 876 9.48 -12.61 21.81
C ILE A 876 10.95 -12.66 22.25
N PRO A 877 11.69 -13.72 21.91
CA PRO A 877 11.25 -14.96 21.26
C PRO A 877 10.24 -15.75 22.11
N LYS A 878 9.46 -16.67 21.48
CA LYS A 878 8.46 -17.48 22.20
C LYS A 878 9.12 -18.23 23.36
N ALA A 879 8.58 -18.05 24.57
CA ALA A 879 8.97 -18.82 25.74
C ALA A 879 8.44 -20.26 25.60
N ALA A 880 9.31 -21.21 25.23
CA ALA A 880 8.98 -22.63 25.29
C ALA A 880 9.40 -23.17 26.67
N GLY A 881 8.53 -23.98 27.28
CA GLY A 881 8.73 -24.49 28.64
C GLY A 881 10.10 -25.14 28.88
N SER A 882 10.66 -24.86 30.05
CA SER A 882 11.95 -25.29 30.59
C SER A 882 13.20 -24.66 29.95
N GLN A 883 14.15 -24.31 30.82
CA GLN A 883 15.29 -23.38 30.72
C GLN A 883 16.32 -23.60 29.58
N LEU A 884 16.11 -24.50 28.62
CA LEU A 884 17.17 -25.03 27.75
C LEU A 884 17.09 -24.69 26.25
N CYS A 885 16.09 -23.93 25.79
CA CYS A 885 16.00 -23.54 24.37
C CYS A 885 16.20 -22.03 24.06
N SER A 886 16.71 -21.24 25.01
CA SER A 886 16.94 -19.78 24.81
C SER A 886 18.29 -19.43 24.14
N LEU A 887 19.20 -20.40 23.97
CA LEU A 887 20.56 -20.13 23.47
C LEU A 887 20.66 -19.98 21.95
N SER A 888 19.76 -20.54 21.13
CA SER A 888 19.91 -20.50 19.67
C SER A 888 19.20 -19.33 18.97
N SER A 889 18.15 -18.78 19.59
CA SER A 889 17.34 -17.68 19.03
C SER A 889 17.80 -16.29 19.50
N GLY A 890 18.32 -16.16 20.73
CA GLY A 890 18.79 -14.89 21.30
C GLY A 890 20.10 -14.35 20.69
N TYR A 891 20.81 -15.15 19.88
CA TYR A 891 22.09 -14.75 19.27
C TYR A 891 21.95 -13.80 18.07
N ARG A 892 20.75 -13.63 17.50
CA ARG A 892 20.57 -12.80 16.29
C ARG A 892 20.27 -11.31 16.56
N GLU A 893 19.88 -10.93 17.78
CA GLU A 893 19.45 -9.56 18.12
C GLU A 893 20.04 -9.04 19.45
N GLY A 894 21.37 -9.14 19.63
CA GLY A 894 22.07 -8.44 20.72
C GLY A 894 21.64 -8.83 22.16
N GLY A 895 20.97 -9.96 22.32
CA GLY A 895 20.46 -10.46 23.59
C GLY A 895 19.22 -9.73 24.12
N PHE A 896 18.35 -9.21 23.25
CA PHE A 896 17.10 -8.55 23.63
C PHE A 896 15.90 -9.52 23.69
N PHE A 897 14.95 -9.29 24.59
CA PHE A 897 13.67 -10.01 24.62
C PHE A 897 12.51 -9.10 25.03
N ILE A 898 11.29 -9.49 24.65
CA ILE A 898 10.06 -8.75 24.92
C ILE A 898 9.06 -9.66 25.66
N VAL A 899 8.38 -9.11 26.66
CA VAL A 899 7.29 -9.75 27.39
C VAL A 899 6.04 -8.88 27.32
N ILE A 900 4.89 -9.53 27.14
CA ILE A 900 3.57 -8.90 27.06
C ILE A 900 2.70 -9.42 28.20
N GLY A 901 2.19 -8.51 29.03
CA GLY A 901 1.20 -8.79 30.06
C GLY A 901 -0.12 -8.06 29.81
N ARG A 902 -1.24 -8.62 30.25
CA ARG A 902 -2.57 -8.00 30.22
C ARG A 902 -3.04 -7.75 31.64
N ARG A 903 -3.43 -6.52 31.97
CA ARG A 903 -3.95 -6.17 33.29
C ARG A 903 -5.29 -6.85 33.54
N ARG A 904 -5.39 -7.58 34.65
CA ARG A 904 -6.65 -8.20 35.08
C ARG A 904 -7.67 -7.17 35.55
#